data_AF-A0A2E6VWE1-F1
#
_entry.id   AF-A0A2E6VWE1-F1
#
_cell.length_a   1.000
_cell.length_b   1.000
_cell.length_c   1.000
_cell.angle_alpha   90.00
_cell.angle_beta   90.00
_cell.angle_gamma   90.00
#
_symmetry.space_group_name_H-M   'P 1'
#
loop_
_entity.id
_entity.type
_entity.pdbx_description
1 polymer ?
#
loop_
_entity_poly.entity_id
_entity_poly.type
_entity_poly.pdbx_seq_one_letter_code
_entity_poly.pdbx_strand_id
1 'polypeptide(L)'
;MYGNLCLTEEILMQYPDALSLLLHRFVGGSETAAAPGDQYQDFWPLGKMLGGGDEALEWFMGYLENLSEDESALMFLVGGPGNGKSVIGNLLAQSGKYKPIQSEQTKPHHRKYFFELSDQRKLTILNDATMPADSGESKDEPILLLDFQSAVEKNECLVANVNRGVIYREINEPFDFQPSNWIAKWLQIRDSEVQETEEWSWIPEPSGNKPLQYATLTNKIDKHTFHLLAVHMDLNSLFEGAPSIKTKKKPIPHPAIEESHRIEFLKKRTPKFDETTPAGQLFDTFFSKFHKIYLDDQEQEMNAPLHDPFFANLQSLQSPLVQNGVLTILRSAEIVNASRMSYRNLWEVINRLILGDPSYFTDKSNPPHVWLADEQPPSGEISDTPHLHFRQMLRLANLRFHQGLFGDTAMTGAMSSLPLSFPAVRMTSAIDPTIDSLMGSIHDEHSQGWSSPVLNAFIGHAEGESILDSILENIEKDDPFFDAVTDFDKYLDAVFTFVLDSRNNALNSVDLTSSLSWYSQYLQRLYAVANGISAYRHEIDQWIKWWNISNTSSQVPDDFESYIRALILPVGDGGYITLPAFESRTEPITSSYLTRDQVGVRFARSEIEITATVNGDHLLVGIIARNNSLDTTIELDFPMMRELLAGTSEPNSNENFSGLTEMAGSTTPRLERIRASLLPRQGSADPDYQILSKSENYSIALAQKEN
;
A
#
# COMPACT_ATOMS: atom_id res chain seq x y z
N MET A 1 26.49 9.77 -6.97
CA MET A 1 27.60 8.82 -7.28
C MET A 1 28.23 8.40 -5.97
N TYR A 2 27.62 7.43 -5.28
CA TYR A 2 28.29 6.73 -4.19
C TYR A 2 28.84 5.44 -4.77
N GLY A 3 30.16 5.34 -4.74
CA GLY A 3 30.88 4.19 -5.25
C GLY A 3 30.60 2.95 -4.40
N ASN A 4 30.54 1.82 -5.08
CA ASN A 4 30.61 0.46 -4.58
C ASN A 4 31.44 0.36 -3.28
N LEU A 5 30.76 0.37 -2.13
CA LEU A 5 31.27 -0.27 -0.93
C LEU A 5 30.79 -1.74 -0.97
N CYS A 6 31.33 -2.48 -1.94
CA CYS A 6 31.43 -3.93 -1.84
C CYS A 6 32.53 -4.22 -0.83
N LEU A 7 32.15 -4.50 0.42
CA LEU A 7 33.02 -5.26 1.30
C LEU A 7 32.93 -6.72 0.86
N THR A 8 34.07 -7.19 0.40
CA THR A 8 34.34 -8.48 -0.22
C THR A 8 34.56 -9.55 0.84
N GLU A 9 33.61 -10.46 0.96
CA GLU A 9 33.77 -11.91 1.16
C GLU A 9 32.40 -12.52 0.79
N GLU A 10 32.22 -12.98 -0.45
CA GLU A 10 30.99 -13.71 -0.84
C GLU A 10 30.94 -15.00 -0.02
N ILE A 11 30.14 -15.00 1.06
CA ILE A 11 29.75 -16.22 1.75
C ILE A 11 29.02 -17.07 0.72
N LEU A 12 29.62 -18.21 0.32
CA LEU A 12 28.99 -19.25 -0.47
C LEU A 12 27.86 -19.85 0.35
N MET A 13 26.67 -19.28 0.20
CA MET A 13 25.44 -19.74 0.82
C MET A 13 24.80 -20.82 -0.06
N GLN A 14 24.37 -21.93 0.51
CA GLN A 14 23.68 -23.01 -0.22
C GLN A 14 22.17 -22.72 -0.36
N TYR A 15 21.52 -23.30 -1.37
CA TYR A 15 20.09 -23.08 -1.63
C TYR A 15 19.18 -23.49 -0.46
N PRO A 16 19.37 -24.63 0.22
CA PRO A 16 18.57 -25.01 1.39
C PRO A 16 18.69 -24.02 2.57
N ASP A 17 19.87 -23.45 2.76
CA ASP A 17 20.14 -22.43 3.78
C ASP A 17 19.45 -21.11 3.42
N ALA A 18 19.53 -20.70 2.15
CA ALA A 18 18.85 -19.51 1.64
C ALA A 18 17.32 -19.61 1.82
N LEU A 19 16.71 -20.76 1.53
CA LEU A 19 15.28 -21.01 1.79
C LEU A 19 14.93 -20.90 3.28
N SER A 20 15.81 -21.35 4.16
CA SER A 20 15.60 -21.28 5.61
C SER A 20 15.74 -19.84 6.14
N LEU A 21 16.63 -19.04 5.56
CA LEU A 21 16.84 -17.63 5.92
C LEU A 21 15.62 -16.75 5.62
N LEU A 22 14.83 -17.09 4.60
CA LEU A 22 13.55 -16.42 4.29
C LEU A 22 12.61 -16.35 5.51
N LEU A 23 12.59 -17.39 6.34
CA LEU A 23 11.77 -17.45 7.54
C LEU A 23 12.19 -16.42 8.62
N HIS A 24 13.44 -15.93 8.60
CA HIS A 24 13.94 -14.94 9.56
C HIS A 24 13.43 -13.51 9.32
N ARG A 25 13.03 -13.19 8.09
CA ARG A 25 12.36 -11.92 7.73
C ARG A 25 10.85 -12.03 7.61
N PHE A 26 10.29 -13.20 7.90
CA PHE A 26 8.86 -13.40 8.03
C PHE A 26 8.30 -12.71 9.30
N VAL A 27 6.99 -12.47 9.36
CA VAL A 27 6.34 -11.70 10.45
C VAL A 27 6.70 -12.28 11.83
N GLY A 28 7.33 -11.48 12.69
CA GLY A 28 7.80 -11.90 14.02
C GLY A 28 9.25 -12.40 14.07
N GLY A 29 9.95 -12.43 12.94
CA GLY A 29 11.37 -12.78 12.85
C GLY A 29 12.32 -11.73 13.44
N SER A 30 13.51 -12.18 13.84
CA SER A 30 14.52 -11.39 14.56
C SER A 30 15.15 -10.27 13.74
N GLU A 31 14.97 -10.25 12.41
CA GLU A 31 15.66 -9.32 11.49
C GLU A 31 14.73 -8.24 10.90
N THR A 32 13.62 -7.95 11.57
CA THR A 32 12.60 -7.01 11.07
C THR A 32 12.89 -5.53 11.35
N ALA A 33 13.91 -5.22 12.15
CA ALA A 33 14.39 -3.86 12.41
C ALA A 33 15.93 -3.82 12.49
N ALA A 34 16.56 -2.91 11.76
CA ALA A 34 18.01 -2.68 11.85
C ALA A 34 18.36 -1.81 13.06
N ALA A 35 19.35 -2.21 13.86
CA ALA A 35 20.00 -1.32 14.81
C ALA A 35 21.18 -0.59 14.13
N PRO A 36 21.48 0.66 14.52
CA PRO A 36 22.67 1.35 14.03
C PRO A 36 23.96 0.57 14.35
N GLY A 37 24.72 0.23 13.31
CA GLY A 37 25.96 -0.55 13.41
C GLY A 37 25.84 -2.05 13.12
N ASP A 38 24.64 -2.57 12.82
CA ASP A 38 24.43 -3.98 12.50
C ASP A 38 25.09 -4.41 11.17
N GLN A 39 25.80 -5.55 11.17
CA GLN A 39 26.54 -6.10 10.02
C GLN A 39 25.72 -7.02 9.09
N TYR A 40 24.43 -7.26 9.37
CA TYR A 40 23.59 -8.29 8.72
C TYR A 40 23.20 -8.01 7.23
N GLN A 41 23.95 -7.19 6.50
CA GLN A 41 23.53 -6.66 5.19
C GLN A 41 23.91 -7.55 3.98
N ASP A 42 24.80 -8.54 4.15
CA ASP A 42 25.42 -9.18 2.98
C ASP A 42 24.49 -10.11 2.20
N PHE A 43 23.46 -10.72 2.80
CA PHE A 43 22.47 -11.52 2.07
C PHE A 43 21.32 -10.65 1.54
N TRP A 44 20.79 -9.75 2.37
CA TRP A 44 19.58 -9.00 2.09
C TRP A 44 19.83 -7.72 1.29
N PRO A 45 19.33 -7.59 0.05
CA PRO A 45 19.43 -6.32 -0.66
C PRO A 45 18.71 -5.20 0.09
N LEU A 46 19.31 -4.02 0.06
CA LEU A 46 18.69 -2.79 0.55
C LEU A 46 17.82 -2.21 -0.56
N GLY A 47 16.54 -1.99 -0.26
CA GLY A 47 15.65 -1.25 -1.16
C GLY A 47 15.98 0.24 -1.16
N LYS A 48 15.65 0.94 -2.25
CA LYS A 48 15.82 2.39 -2.37
C LYS A 48 14.98 3.14 -1.33
N MET A 49 15.42 4.29 -0.84
CA MET A 49 14.58 5.03 0.12
C MET A 49 13.32 5.59 -0.53
N LEU A 50 12.25 5.67 0.27
CA LEU A 50 11.00 6.32 -0.16
C LEU A 50 11.23 7.81 -0.41
N GLY A 51 10.47 8.37 -1.37
CA GLY A 51 10.74 9.65 -2.01
C GLY A 51 11.29 10.75 -1.09
N GLY A 52 12.51 11.20 -1.38
CA GLY A 52 13.21 12.22 -0.60
C GLY A 52 14.11 11.70 0.52
N GLY A 53 14.09 10.41 0.83
CA GLY A 53 14.96 9.83 1.85
C GLY A 53 16.44 9.86 1.49
N ASP A 54 16.79 9.44 0.26
CA ASP A 54 18.18 9.45 -0.20
C ASP A 54 18.71 10.89 -0.26
N GLU A 55 17.92 11.81 -0.83
CA GLU A 55 18.29 13.22 -0.96
C GLU A 55 18.36 13.95 0.39
N ALA A 56 17.48 13.58 1.34
CA ALA A 56 17.54 14.09 2.70
C ALA A 56 18.79 13.60 3.44
N LEU A 57 19.15 12.31 3.29
CA LEU A 57 20.35 11.75 3.87
C LEU A 57 21.61 12.40 3.27
N GLU A 58 21.68 12.53 1.94
CA GLU A 58 22.78 13.21 1.25
C GLU A 58 22.91 14.66 1.71
N TRP A 59 21.80 15.40 1.78
CA TRP A 59 21.77 16.77 2.29
C TRP A 59 22.25 16.84 3.74
N PHE A 60 21.70 16.00 4.61
CA PHE A 60 22.00 16.04 6.05
C PHE A 60 23.47 15.76 6.31
N MET A 61 24.03 14.70 5.69
CA MET A 61 25.46 14.39 5.82
C MET A 61 26.35 15.53 5.30
N GLY A 62 26.01 16.09 4.13
CA GLY A 62 26.75 17.23 3.58
C GLY A 62 26.63 18.50 4.42
N TYR A 63 25.48 18.70 5.06
CA TYR A 63 25.25 19.85 5.92
C TYR A 63 26.01 19.73 7.24
N LEU A 64 26.02 18.54 7.86
CA LEU A 64 26.76 18.27 9.09
C LEU A 64 28.25 18.60 8.98
N GLU A 65 28.85 18.41 7.79
CA GLU A 65 30.26 18.73 7.53
C GLU A 65 30.56 20.23 7.39
N ASN A 66 29.55 21.05 7.09
CA ASN A 66 29.69 22.47 6.76
C ASN A 66 28.91 23.40 7.69
N LEU A 67 28.39 22.88 8.81
CA LEU A 67 27.62 23.62 9.80
C LEU A 67 28.46 24.72 10.47
N SER A 68 27.92 25.94 10.54
CA SER A 68 28.50 27.02 11.35
C SER A 68 28.36 26.74 12.85
N GLU A 69 29.09 27.47 13.70
CA GLU A 69 29.00 27.33 15.18
C GLU A 69 27.60 27.65 15.72
N ASP A 70 26.89 28.61 15.10
CA ASP A 70 25.55 29.07 15.48
C ASP A 70 24.42 28.32 14.76
N GLU A 71 24.71 27.14 14.19
CA GLU A 71 23.75 26.34 13.41
C GLU A 71 23.64 24.91 13.92
N SER A 72 22.46 24.30 13.80
CA SER A 72 22.23 22.86 14.00
C SER A 72 21.25 22.31 12.97
N ALA A 73 21.27 21.00 12.74
CA ALA A 73 20.36 20.33 11.80
C ALA A 73 19.53 19.25 12.49
N LEU A 74 18.24 19.22 12.17
CA LEU A 74 17.27 18.26 12.68
C LEU A 74 16.58 17.58 11.48
N MET A 75 16.77 16.28 11.33
CA MET A 75 16.12 15.48 10.28
C MET A 75 15.06 14.56 10.90
N PHE A 76 13.83 14.60 10.37
CA PHE A 76 12.70 13.82 10.84
C PHE A 76 12.25 12.83 9.76
N LEU A 77 12.19 11.56 10.11
CA LEU A 77 11.68 10.50 9.26
C LEU A 77 10.31 10.10 9.80
N VAL A 78 9.25 10.54 9.14
CA VAL A 78 7.87 10.39 9.60
C VAL A 78 7.18 9.28 8.82
N GLY A 79 6.56 8.33 9.52
CA GLY A 79 5.71 7.34 8.86
C GLY A 79 5.41 6.12 9.73
N GLY A 80 4.67 5.15 9.18
CA GLY A 80 4.34 3.89 9.85
C GLY A 80 5.54 2.98 10.12
N PRO A 81 5.36 1.95 10.96
CA PRO A 81 6.38 0.93 11.17
C PRO A 81 6.65 0.16 9.87
N GLY A 82 7.91 -0.20 9.62
CA GLY A 82 8.29 -1.00 8.45
C GLY A 82 8.64 -0.20 7.18
N ASN A 83 8.59 1.13 7.19
CA ASN A 83 8.92 1.96 6.01
C ASN A 83 10.43 2.19 5.79
N GLY A 84 11.30 1.45 6.49
CA GLY A 84 12.75 1.57 6.33
C GLY A 84 13.43 2.74 7.06
N LYS A 85 12.75 3.43 7.98
CA LYS A 85 13.29 4.57 8.74
C LYS A 85 14.63 4.27 9.44
N SER A 86 14.73 3.11 10.10
CA SER A 86 15.93 2.73 10.86
C SER A 86 17.15 2.44 9.98
N VAL A 87 16.96 2.18 8.69
CA VAL A 87 18.07 1.99 7.73
C VAL A 87 18.89 3.28 7.60
N ILE A 88 18.25 4.46 7.62
CA ILE A 88 18.95 5.75 7.55
C ILE A 88 19.87 5.95 8.76
N GLY A 89 19.38 5.63 9.96
CA GLY A 89 20.19 5.67 11.18
C GLY A 89 21.40 4.72 11.11
N ASN A 90 21.21 3.53 10.52
CA ASN A 90 22.28 2.58 10.32
C ASN A 90 23.32 3.06 9.30
N LEU A 91 22.89 3.60 8.15
CA LEU A 91 23.80 4.15 7.14
C LEU A 91 24.63 5.33 7.67
N LEU A 92 24.02 6.19 8.50
CA LEU A 92 24.74 7.27 9.18
C LEU A 92 25.83 6.73 10.12
N ALA A 93 25.51 5.70 10.91
CA ALA A 93 26.48 5.06 11.81
C ALA A 93 27.60 4.33 11.03
N GLN A 94 27.25 3.65 9.93
CA GLN A 94 28.19 2.91 9.08
C GLN A 94 29.06 3.81 8.19
N SER A 95 28.71 5.08 8.02
CA SER A 95 29.50 6.05 7.22
C SER A 95 30.95 6.19 7.71
N GLY A 96 31.24 5.82 8.96
CA GLY A 96 32.56 5.93 9.59
C GLY A 96 33.00 7.38 9.87
N LYS A 97 32.15 8.37 9.58
CA LYS A 97 32.45 9.80 9.74
C LYS A 97 32.27 10.29 11.18
N TYR A 98 31.42 9.64 11.97
CA TYR A 98 31.04 10.07 13.31
C TYR A 98 31.48 9.06 14.36
N LYS A 99 32.00 9.53 15.49
CA LYS A 99 32.50 8.65 16.55
C LYS A 99 31.36 8.30 17.50
N PRO A 100 31.04 7.01 17.73
CA PRO A 100 30.03 6.64 18.70
C PRO A 100 30.49 7.03 20.11
N ILE A 101 29.61 7.70 20.86
CA ILE A 101 29.85 8.03 22.27
C ILE A 101 29.52 6.79 23.10
N GLN A 102 30.54 6.11 23.62
CA GLN A 102 30.35 4.91 24.44
C GLN A 102 29.73 5.28 25.79
N SER A 103 28.41 5.10 25.93
CA SER A 103 27.77 4.90 27.23
C SER A 103 26.67 3.84 27.14
N GLU A 104 26.80 2.79 27.95
CA GLU A 104 25.77 1.81 28.36
C GLU A 104 25.08 0.95 27.27
N GLN A 105 25.78 0.60 26.19
CA GLN A 105 25.27 -0.33 25.18
C GLN A 105 25.43 -1.81 25.61
N THR A 106 24.51 -2.33 26.42
CA THR A 106 24.44 -3.77 26.77
C THR A 106 23.26 -4.50 26.14
N LYS A 107 22.38 -3.78 25.42
CA LYS A 107 21.20 -4.36 24.73
C LYS A 107 21.22 -4.01 23.23
N PRO A 108 20.77 -4.90 22.34
CA PRO A 108 20.82 -4.69 20.89
C PRO A 108 19.87 -3.61 20.37
N HIS A 109 18.84 -3.21 21.15
CA HIS A 109 17.86 -2.21 20.74
C HIS A 109 17.76 -1.09 21.80
N HIS A 110 18.31 0.08 21.48
CA HIS A 110 18.18 1.31 22.29
C HIS A 110 17.25 2.31 21.60
N ARG A 111 16.57 3.16 22.39
CA ARG A 111 15.75 4.26 21.84
C ARG A 111 16.65 5.31 21.18
N LYS A 112 17.78 5.67 21.81
CA LYS A 112 18.71 6.71 21.35
C LYS A 112 20.13 6.17 21.17
N TYR A 113 20.82 6.70 20.16
CA TYR A 113 22.23 6.48 19.90
C TYR A 113 22.93 7.84 19.78
N PHE A 114 24.11 7.97 20.37
CA PHE A 114 24.84 9.24 20.45
C PHE A 114 26.16 9.15 19.69
N PHE A 115 26.43 10.17 18.89
CA PHE A 115 27.65 10.29 18.10
C PHE A 115 28.26 11.68 18.30
N GLU A 116 29.58 11.75 18.26
CA GLU A 116 30.36 12.98 18.28
C GLU A 116 30.73 13.37 16.84
N LEU A 117 30.43 14.63 16.49
CA LEU A 117 30.81 15.26 15.23
C LEU A 117 32.27 15.75 15.29
N SER A 118 32.84 16.12 14.14
CA SER A 118 34.25 16.53 14.03
C SER A 118 34.64 17.76 14.85
N ASP A 119 33.67 18.56 15.27
CA ASP A 119 33.79 19.80 16.02
C ASP A 119 33.30 19.69 17.47
N GLN A 120 33.19 18.46 17.99
CA GLN A 120 32.71 18.14 19.35
C GLN A 120 31.22 18.39 19.59
N ARG A 121 30.45 18.81 18.58
CA ARG A 121 28.97 18.79 18.68
C ARG A 121 28.46 17.36 18.72
N LYS A 122 27.27 17.17 19.29
CA LYS A 122 26.62 15.86 19.37
C LYS A 122 25.57 15.69 18.30
N LEU A 123 25.55 14.50 17.72
CA LEU A 123 24.49 13.98 16.88
C LEU A 123 23.74 12.90 17.66
N THR A 124 22.46 13.13 17.87
CA THR A 124 21.54 12.16 18.50
C THR A 124 20.73 11.48 17.40
N ILE A 125 20.72 10.15 17.38
CA ILE A 125 19.84 9.33 16.52
C ILE A 125 18.77 8.70 17.40
N LEU A 126 17.53 9.16 17.26
CA LEU A 126 16.35 8.54 17.86
C LEU A 126 15.84 7.44 16.92
N ASN A 127 16.11 6.18 17.28
CA ASN A 127 15.87 5.02 16.42
C ASN A 127 14.39 4.62 16.34
N ASP A 128 13.65 4.73 17.45
CA ASP A 128 12.21 4.49 17.49
C ASP A 128 11.55 5.32 18.61
N ALA A 129 10.76 6.33 18.20
CA ALA A 129 10.02 7.20 19.12
C ALA A 129 8.96 6.46 19.97
N THR A 130 8.60 5.21 19.63
CA THR A 130 7.61 4.43 20.42
C THR A 130 8.20 3.67 21.60
N MET A 131 9.52 3.45 21.63
CA MET A 131 10.18 2.79 22.76
C MET A 131 10.11 3.69 24.01
N PRO A 132 9.95 3.19 25.24
CA PRO A 132 10.00 4.04 26.43
C PRO A 132 11.38 4.71 26.60
N ALA A 133 11.45 5.76 27.41
CA ALA A 133 12.73 6.40 27.75
C ALA A 133 13.65 5.41 28.48
N ASP A 134 14.95 5.48 28.19
CA ASP A 134 15.96 4.59 28.80
C ASP A 134 16.08 4.78 30.34
N SER A 135 15.59 5.91 30.87
CA SER A 135 15.60 6.30 32.28
C SER A 135 14.50 5.66 33.15
N GLY A 136 13.57 4.90 32.56
CA GLY A 136 12.44 4.32 33.30
C GLY A 136 11.34 5.32 33.66
N GLU A 137 11.30 6.48 32.98
CA GLU A 137 10.21 7.45 33.05
C GLU A 137 8.85 6.82 32.69
N SER A 138 7.79 7.35 33.29
CA SER A 138 6.43 6.81 33.15
C SER A 138 5.94 6.87 31.71
N LYS A 139 5.05 5.94 31.32
CA LYS A 139 4.46 5.88 29.97
C LYS A 139 3.61 7.10 29.58
N ASP A 140 3.38 8.02 30.51
CA ASP A 140 2.40 9.11 30.41
C ASP A 140 3.05 10.49 30.16
N GLU A 141 4.38 10.59 30.09
CA GLU A 141 5.05 11.84 29.71
C GLU A 141 5.20 11.97 28.18
N PRO A 142 5.19 13.21 27.62
CA PRO A 142 5.43 13.43 26.20
C PRO A 142 6.92 13.32 25.85
N ILE A 143 7.42 12.08 25.81
CA ILE A 143 8.84 11.76 25.66
C ILE A 143 9.41 12.31 24.33
N LEU A 144 8.67 12.26 23.22
CA LEU A 144 9.12 12.83 21.96
C LEU A 144 9.28 14.36 22.04
N LEU A 145 8.36 15.05 22.72
CA LEU A 145 8.48 16.51 22.89
C LEU A 145 9.67 16.88 23.78
N LEU A 146 9.97 16.06 24.80
CA LEU A 146 11.19 16.17 25.62
C LEU A 146 12.46 15.91 24.80
N ASP A 147 12.42 14.95 23.87
CA ASP A 147 13.54 14.69 22.96
C ASP A 147 13.86 15.90 22.09
N PHE A 148 12.81 16.57 21.57
CA PHE A 148 12.96 17.80 20.79
C PHE A 148 13.48 18.95 21.64
N GLN A 149 12.94 19.12 22.85
CA GLN A 149 13.40 20.16 23.78
C GLN A 149 14.88 19.97 24.09
N SER A 150 15.29 18.73 24.41
CA SER A 150 16.68 18.45 24.76
C SER A 150 17.66 18.75 23.62
N ALA A 151 17.28 18.42 22.38
CA ALA A 151 18.10 18.71 21.21
C ALA A 151 18.21 20.23 20.98
N VAL A 152 17.11 20.95 21.13
CA VAL A 152 17.06 22.42 20.94
C VAL A 152 17.82 23.15 22.03
N GLU A 153 17.60 22.84 23.31
CA GLU A 153 18.28 23.53 24.43
C GLU A 153 19.80 23.30 24.47
N LYS A 154 20.26 22.15 23.94
CA LYS A 154 21.68 21.79 23.89
C LYS A 154 22.36 22.13 22.56
N ASN A 155 21.64 22.74 21.62
CA ASN A 155 22.12 23.01 20.27
C ASN A 155 22.67 21.76 19.55
N GLU A 156 22.08 20.59 19.80
CA GLU A 156 22.51 19.32 19.21
C GLU A 156 21.90 19.09 17.82
N CYS A 157 22.53 18.25 17.01
CA CYS A 157 21.94 17.73 15.78
C CYS A 157 21.11 16.47 16.08
N LEU A 158 20.02 16.27 15.35
CA LEU A 158 19.07 15.18 15.59
C LEU A 158 18.70 14.47 14.29
N VAL A 159 18.62 13.15 14.34
CA VAL A 159 17.87 12.34 13.38
C VAL A 159 16.81 11.57 14.14
N ALA A 160 15.54 11.79 13.80
CA ALA A 160 14.43 11.22 14.54
C ALA A 160 13.52 10.35 13.66
N ASN A 161 13.42 9.07 14.01
CA ASN A 161 12.46 8.13 13.44
C ASN A 161 11.14 8.25 14.20
N VAL A 162 10.15 8.91 13.60
CA VAL A 162 8.90 9.26 14.25
C VAL A 162 7.72 8.54 13.62
N ASN A 163 6.88 7.94 14.47
CA ASN A 163 5.61 7.36 14.05
C ASN A 163 4.49 8.39 14.26
N ARG A 164 3.59 8.58 13.27
CA ARG A 164 2.49 9.56 13.34
C ARG A 164 1.62 9.41 14.59
N GLY A 165 1.36 8.18 15.02
CA GLY A 165 0.55 7.89 16.21
C GLY A 165 1.19 8.37 17.53
N VAL A 166 2.51 8.56 17.58
CA VAL A 166 3.20 9.16 18.73
C VAL A 166 2.99 10.66 18.73
N ILE A 167 3.19 11.32 17.58
CA ILE A 167 2.95 12.77 17.42
C ILE A 167 1.51 13.12 17.82
N TYR A 168 0.52 12.39 17.28
CA TYR A 168 -0.89 12.63 17.59
C TYR A 168 -1.22 12.50 19.07
N ARG A 169 -0.56 11.56 19.77
CA ARG A 169 -0.79 11.35 21.19
C ARG A 169 -0.20 12.48 22.01
N GLU A 170 1.08 12.78 21.79
CA GLU A 170 1.83 13.72 22.64
C GLU A 170 1.45 15.18 22.41
N ILE A 171 1.01 15.56 21.20
CA ILE A 171 0.62 16.96 20.90
C ILE A 171 -0.64 17.43 21.64
N ASN A 172 -1.45 16.47 22.11
CA ASN A 172 -2.67 16.74 22.86
C ASN A 172 -2.40 16.78 24.38
N GLU A 173 -1.20 16.41 24.81
CA GLU A 173 -0.76 16.54 26.20
C GLU A 173 -0.28 17.98 26.44
N PRO A 174 -0.54 18.56 27.63
CA PRO A 174 -0.02 19.88 27.98
C PRO A 174 1.52 19.84 28.06
N PHE A 175 2.18 20.66 27.25
CA PHE A 175 3.64 20.79 27.22
C PHE A 175 4.07 22.25 27.05
N ASP A 176 4.94 22.74 27.94
CA ASP A 176 5.19 24.18 28.08
C ASP A 176 6.22 24.74 27.08
N PHE A 177 7.08 23.89 26.50
CA PHE A 177 8.14 24.34 25.60
C PHE A 177 7.64 24.53 24.16
N GLN A 178 7.48 25.79 23.74
CA GLN A 178 6.86 26.17 22.47
C GLN A 178 7.56 25.59 21.22
N PRO A 179 8.90 25.60 21.09
CA PRO A 179 9.55 25.06 19.89
C PRO A 179 9.22 23.58 19.64
N SER A 180 9.20 22.74 20.67
CA SER A 180 8.79 21.33 20.52
C SER A 180 7.36 21.20 20.01
N ASN A 181 6.44 22.02 20.52
CA ASN A 181 5.05 22.03 20.07
C ASN A 181 4.94 22.46 18.60
N TRP A 182 5.72 23.45 18.16
CA TRP A 182 5.73 23.91 16.77
C TRP A 182 6.25 22.83 15.83
N ILE A 183 7.35 22.17 16.19
CA ILE A 183 7.92 21.04 15.46
C ILE A 183 6.88 19.91 15.35
N ALA A 184 6.29 19.48 16.48
CA ALA A 184 5.29 18.42 16.47
C ALA A 184 4.05 18.77 15.63
N LYS A 185 3.56 20.02 15.72
CA LYS A 185 2.44 20.52 14.90
C LYS A 185 2.79 20.50 13.43
N TRP A 186 3.99 20.91 13.06
CA TRP A 186 4.47 20.90 11.68
C TRP A 186 4.63 19.49 11.10
N LEU A 187 5.11 18.54 11.90
CA LEU A 187 5.18 17.13 11.49
C LEU A 187 3.79 16.50 11.31
N GLN A 188 2.74 17.05 11.93
CA GLN A 188 1.36 16.62 11.77
C GLN A 188 0.62 17.37 10.65
N ILE A 189 0.73 18.70 10.65
CA ILE A 189 0.03 19.66 9.79
C ILE A 189 1.04 20.18 8.77
N ARG A 190 0.85 19.79 7.51
CA ARG A 190 1.86 20.01 6.47
C ARG A 190 2.06 21.47 6.08
N ASP A 191 1.05 22.29 6.28
CA ASP A 191 1.14 23.75 6.18
C ASP A 191 0.99 24.34 7.57
N SER A 192 2.14 24.66 8.16
CA SER A 192 2.24 25.39 9.42
C SER A 192 2.32 26.89 9.11
N GLU A 193 1.72 27.72 9.96
CA GLU A 193 1.86 29.17 9.84
C GLU A 193 3.19 29.64 10.44
N VAL A 194 3.66 30.80 9.99
CA VAL A 194 4.79 31.49 10.62
C VAL A 194 4.39 31.83 12.06
N GLN A 195 5.26 31.49 13.01
CA GLN A 195 5.02 31.71 14.44
C GLN A 195 6.20 32.44 15.07
N GLU A 196 5.90 33.27 16.07
CA GLU A 196 6.90 34.14 16.67
C GLU A 196 6.58 34.40 18.14
N THR A 197 7.61 34.33 18.99
CA THR A 197 7.59 34.76 20.40
C THR A 197 8.71 35.75 20.65
N GLU A 198 8.85 36.23 21.89
CA GLU A 198 9.96 37.11 22.27
C GLU A 198 11.33 36.42 22.07
N GLU A 199 11.40 35.11 22.31
CA GLU A 199 12.62 34.32 22.24
C GLU A 199 12.79 33.56 20.92
N TRP A 200 11.71 33.08 20.30
CA TRP A 200 11.79 32.15 19.18
C TRP A 200 11.13 32.68 17.91
N SER A 201 11.65 32.28 16.75
CA SER A 201 11.06 32.48 15.43
C SER A 201 10.94 31.14 14.70
N TRP A 202 9.77 30.88 14.13
CA TRP A 202 9.45 29.68 13.37
C TRP A 202 8.99 30.05 11.95
N ILE A 203 9.73 29.57 10.95
CA ILE A 203 9.51 29.86 9.54
C ILE A 203 9.42 28.54 8.76
N PRO A 204 8.21 28.00 8.55
CA PRO A 204 8.00 26.82 7.72
C PRO A 204 7.96 27.22 6.23
N GLU A 205 8.52 26.39 5.35
CA GLU A 205 8.29 26.56 3.92
C GLU A 205 6.94 25.95 3.51
N PRO A 206 6.13 26.65 2.68
CA PRO A 206 4.91 26.08 2.13
C PRO A 206 5.26 24.84 1.31
N SER A 207 4.75 23.70 1.74
CA SER A 207 5.04 22.41 1.13
C SER A 207 3.78 21.73 0.62
N GLY A 208 2.60 22.12 1.11
CA GLY A 208 1.34 21.43 0.80
C GLY A 208 1.45 19.94 1.12
N ASN A 209 0.89 19.09 0.28
CA ASN A 209 0.88 17.65 0.52
C ASN A 209 2.16 16.89 0.10
N LYS A 210 3.32 17.55 0.10
CA LYS A 210 4.59 16.97 -0.36
C LYS A 210 5.26 16.06 0.69
N PRO A 211 5.93 14.97 0.28
CA PRO A 211 6.69 14.08 1.17
C PRO A 211 7.95 14.68 1.77
N LEU A 212 8.42 15.82 1.28
CA LEU A 212 9.60 16.50 1.79
C LEU A 212 9.23 17.91 2.22
N GLN A 213 9.62 18.27 3.44
CA GLN A 213 9.31 19.57 4.04
C GLN A 213 10.54 20.17 4.68
N TYR A 214 10.63 21.50 4.65
CA TYR A 214 11.71 22.26 5.25
C TYR A 214 11.15 23.36 6.14
N ALA A 215 11.80 23.59 7.28
CA ALA A 215 11.48 24.69 8.18
C ALA A 215 12.76 25.22 8.84
N THR A 216 12.68 26.44 9.35
CA THR A 216 13.76 27.06 10.13
C THR A 216 13.20 27.50 11.49
N LEU A 217 13.92 27.15 12.55
CA LEU A 217 13.65 27.59 13.90
C LEU A 217 14.86 28.38 14.39
N THR A 218 14.65 29.61 14.87
CA THR A 218 15.75 30.48 15.33
C THR A 218 15.48 30.94 16.74
N ASN A 219 16.48 30.77 17.61
CA ASN A 219 16.51 31.43 18.91
C ASN A 219 17.08 32.85 18.73
N LYS A 220 16.30 33.86 19.09
CA LYS A 220 16.64 35.28 18.91
C LYS A 220 17.63 35.79 19.94
N ILE A 221 17.76 35.10 21.08
CA ILE A 221 18.61 35.52 22.19
C ILE A 221 20.07 35.13 21.92
N ASP A 222 20.32 33.85 21.64
CA ASP A 222 21.65 33.32 21.34
C ASP A 222 21.99 33.37 19.83
N LYS A 223 20.99 33.66 18.98
CA LYS A 223 21.08 33.68 17.50
C LYS A 223 21.33 32.32 16.87
N HIS A 224 21.12 31.23 17.62
CA HIS A 224 21.28 29.88 17.11
C HIS A 224 20.13 29.52 16.15
N THR A 225 20.47 28.91 15.02
CA THR A 225 19.49 28.54 13.98
C THR A 225 19.47 27.03 13.76
N PHE A 226 18.28 26.45 13.82
CA PHE A 226 18.00 25.06 13.51
C PHE A 226 17.40 24.94 12.12
N HIS A 227 17.97 24.05 11.32
CA HIS A 227 17.47 23.67 10.00
C HIS A 227 16.76 22.33 10.09
N LEU A 228 15.46 22.34 9.80
CA LEU A 228 14.60 21.19 9.96
C LEU A 228 14.23 20.63 8.59
N LEU A 229 14.48 19.34 8.39
CA LEU A 229 14.05 18.61 7.20
C LEU A 229 13.19 17.42 7.61
N ALA A 230 11.98 17.32 7.08
CA ALA A 230 11.09 16.19 7.35
C ALA A 230 10.81 15.40 6.07
N VAL A 231 10.99 14.08 6.14
CA VAL A 231 10.66 13.11 5.09
C VAL A 231 9.47 12.28 5.56
N HIS A 232 8.32 12.45 4.92
CA HIS A 232 7.11 11.65 5.17
C HIS A 232 7.15 10.40 4.30
N MET A 233 7.77 9.35 4.85
CA MET A 233 7.97 8.05 4.22
C MET A 233 6.67 7.22 4.12
N ASP A 234 5.52 7.80 4.40
CA ASP A 234 4.22 7.12 4.32
C ASP A 234 3.29 7.75 3.29
N LEU A 235 3.77 8.66 2.43
CA LEU A 235 2.93 9.37 1.45
C LEU A 235 3.02 8.87 0.02
N ASN A 236 4.11 8.18 -0.33
CA ASN A 236 4.29 7.62 -1.65
C ASN A 236 4.30 6.11 -1.53
N SER A 237 3.71 5.43 -2.51
CA SER A 237 3.82 3.99 -2.67
C SER A 237 5.25 3.55 -3.02
N LEU A 238 5.61 2.33 -2.58
CA LEU A 238 6.84 1.65 -3.02
C LEU A 238 6.77 1.20 -4.49
N PHE A 239 5.57 1.13 -5.07
CA PHE A 239 5.33 0.64 -6.42
C PHE A 239 5.24 1.77 -7.46
N GLU A 240 5.55 3.00 -7.08
CA GLU A 240 5.49 4.16 -7.96
C GLU A 240 6.86 4.84 -8.08
N GLY A 241 7.05 5.59 -9.16
CA GLY A 241 8.27 6.38 -9.35
C GLY A 241 8.43 7.42 -8.24
N ALA A 242 9.64 7.53 -7.69
CA ALA A 242 9.95 8.57 -6.72
C ALA A 242 9.78 9.97 -7.36
N PRO A 243 9.23 10.96 -6.63
CA PRO A 243 9.12 12.32 -7.14
C PRO A 243 10.51 12.89 -7.46
N SER A 244 10.61 13.76 -8.46
CA SER A 244 11.87 14.42 -8.79
C SER A 244 12.22 15.47 -7.74
N ILE A 245 13.48 15.45 -7.29
CA ILE A 245 13.97 16.33 -6.22
C ILE A 245 15.12 17.16 -6.75
N LYS A 246 15.07 18.47 -6.46
CA LYS A 246 16.13 19.42 -6.75
C LYS A 246 16.55 20.15 -5.48
N THR A 247 17.82 20.51 -5.42
CA THR A 247 18.32 21.39 -4.37
C THR A 247 17.89 22.83 -4.68
N LYS A 248 17.00 23.40 -3.84
CA LYS A 248 16.75 24.85 -3.85
C LYS A 248 18.02 25.57 -3.44
N LYS A 249 18.32 26.73 -4.03
CA LYS A 249 19.62 27.41 -3.84
C LYS A 249 19.64 28.51 -2.77
N LYS A 250 18.49 28.90 -2.18
CA LYS A 250 18.42 30.05 -1.24
C LYS A 250 17.29 29.91 -0.20
N PRO A 251 17.46 30.46 1.02
CA PRO A 251 18.71 31.01 1.57
C PRO A 251 19.74 29.92 1.92
N ILE A 252 19.30 28.70 2.23
CA ILE A 252 20.16 27.54 2.48
C ILE A 252 19.85 26.45 1.45
N PRO A 253 20.87 25.82 0.85
CA PRO A 253 20.64 24.73 -0.08
C PRO A 253 19.96 23.56 0.61
N HIS A 254 18.75 23.20 0.20
CA HIS A 254 18.01 22.06 0.74
C HIS A 254 17.21 21.36 -0.36
N PRO A 255 16.97 20.04 -0.23
CA PRO A 255 16.20 19.28 -1.20
C PRO A 255 14.74 19.72 -1.17
N ALA A 256 14.14 19.87 -2.35
CA ALA A 256 12.73 20.20 -2.53
C ALA A 256 12.17 19.49 -3.76
N ILE A 257 10.89 19.14 -3.69
CA ILE A 257 10.20 18.43 -4.77
C ILE A 257 9.88 19.39 -5.91
N GLU A 258 10.33 19.01 -7.11
CA GLU A 258 10.08 19.71 -8.35
C GLU A 258 8.79 19.24 -9.03
N GLU A 259 8.67 17.94 -9.33
CA GLU A 259 7.47 17.37 -9.92
C GLU A 259 6.65 16.60 -8.89
N SER A 260 5.34 16.83 -8.90
CA SER A 260 4.40 16.10 -8.04
C SER A 260 4.41 14.62 -8.40
N HIS A 261 4.28 13.79 -7.37
CA HIS A 261 4.06 12.35 -7.48
C HIS A 261 2.92 12.04 -8.45
N ARG A 262 3.04 10.96 -9.23
CA ARG A 262 2.00 10.45 -10.12
C ARG A 262 1.83 8.96 -9.95
N ILE A 263 0.61 8.49 -10.13
CA ILE A 263 0.26 7.08 -10.13
C ILE A 263 0.22 6.62 -11.59
N GLU A 264 1.03 5.63 -11.96
CA GLU A 264 1.04 5.12 -13.33
C GLU A 264 -0.20 4.27 -13.61
N PHE A 265 -0.73 4.36 -14.82
CA PHE A 265 -1.88 3.53 -15.22
C PHE A 265 -1.47 2.06 -15.31
N LEU A 266 -2.33 1.13 -14.86
CA LEU A 266 -2.00 -0.30 -14.81
C LEU A 266 -1.52 -0.83 -16.17
N LYS A 267 -2.21 -0.45 -17.26
CA LYS A 267 -1.85 -0.84 -18.64
C LYS A 267 -0.52 -0.27 -19.16
N LYS A 268 0.03 0.78 -18.50
CA LYS A 268 1.29 1.42 -18.88
C LYS A 268 2.47 0.99 -18.03
N ARG A 269 2.22 0.21 -16.97
CA ARG A 269 3.28 -0.35 -16.15
C ARG A 269 4.03 -1.38 -17.00
N THR A 270 5.34 -1.27 -17.01
CA THR A 270 6.25 -2.12 -17.79
C THR A 270 7.44 -2.45 -16.90
N PRO A 271 8.24 -3.49 -17.23
CA PRO A 271 9.47 -3.77 -16.51
C PRO A 271 10.39 -2.55 -16.37
N LYS A 272 10.47 -1.73 -17.42
CA LYS A 272 11.24 -0.48 -17.42
C LYS A 272 10.69 0.57 -16.45
N PHE A 273 9.37 0.62 -16.25
CA PHE A 273 8.79 1.48 -15.21
C PHE A 273 9.17 0.98 -13.83
N ASP A 274 9.12 -0.33 -13.59
CA ASP A 274 9.43 -0.92 -12.29
C ASP A 274 10.88 -0.69 -11.85
N GLU A 275 11.83 -0.61 -12.81
CA GLU A 275 13.22 -0.16 -12.56
C GLU A 275 13.30 1.22 -11.88
N THR A 276 12.27 2.06 -12.01
CA THR A 276 12.21 3.39 -11.39
C THR A 276 11.59 3.38 -9.99
N THR A 277 10.94 2.27 -9.61
CA THR A 277 10.19 2.13 -8.36
C THR A 277 11.07 1.48 -7.27
N PRO A 278 10.92 1.88 -6.00
CA PRO A 278 11.64 1.23 -4.90
C PRO A 278 11.38 -0.29 -4.79
N ALA A 279 10.14 -0.73 -5.00
CA ALA A 279 9.77 -2.14 -4.96
C ALA A 279 10.36 -2.94 -6.12
N GLY A 280 10.30 -2.42 -7.34
CA GLY A 280 10.84 -3.09 -8.53
C GLY A 280 12.35 -3.28 -8.45
N GLN A 281 13.09 -2.27 -8.01
CA GLN A 281 14.54 -2.39 -7.77
C GLN A 281 14.86 -3.45 -6.70
N LEU A 282 14.07 -3.54 -5.63
CA LEU A 282 14.25 -4.56 -4.61
C LEU A 282 13.97 -5.96 -5.16
N PHE A 283 12.89 -6.13 -5.92
CA PHE A 283 12.51 -7.40 -6.54
C PHE A 283 13.61 -7.89 -7.48
N ASP A 284 14.04 -7.05 -8.42
CA ASP A 284 15.07 -7.38 -9.39
C ASP A 284 16.38 -7.80 -8.70
N THR A 285 16.86 -6.99 -7.75
CA THR A 285 18.10 -7.27 -7.02
C THR A 285 18.00 -8.57 -6.24
N PHE A 286 16.87 -8.80 -5.57
CA PHE A 286 16.66 -9.98 -4.74
C PHE A 286 16.56 -11.27 -5.57
N PHE A 287 15.67 -11.31 -6.56
CA PHE A 287 15.47 -12.53 -7.37
C PHE A 287 16.69 -12.86 -8.22
N SER A 288 17.40 -11.85 -8.75
CA SER A 288 18.67 -12.06 -9.46
C SER A 288 19.72 -12.70 -8.55
N LYS A 289 19.86 -12.20 -7.32
CA LYS A 289 20.81 -12.73 -6.34
C LYS A 289 20.42 -14.13 -5.85
N PHE A 290 19.15 -14.35 -5.57
CA PHE A 290 18.65 -15.65 -5.11
C PHE A 290 18.79 -16.72 -6.19
N HIS A 291 18.54 -16.36 -7.45
CA HIS A 291 18.73 -17.28 -8.56
C HIS A 291 20.21 -17.68 -8.73
N LYS A 292 21.15 -16.74 -8.58
CA LYS A 292 22.60 -17.04 -8.61
C LYS A 292 22.97 -18.09 -7.55
N ILE A 293 22.47 -17.95 -6.31
CA ILE A 293 22.70 -18.91 -5.23
C ILE A 293 22.23 -20.32 -5.61
N TYR A 294 21.09 -20.43 -6.30
CA TYR A 294 20.59 -21.73 -6.78
C TYR A 294 21.49 -22.34 -7.86
N LEU A 295 21.90 -21.55 -8.86
CA LEU A 295 22.76 -22.04 -9.95
C LEU A 295 24.10 -22.56 -9.42
N ASP A 296 24.70 -21.83 -8.48
CA ASP A 296 25.97 -22.20 -7.86
C ASP A 296 25.89 -23.54 -7.08
N ASP A 297 24.70 -23.90 -6.58
CA ASP A 297 24.42 -25.14 -5.84
C ASP A 297 24.12 -26.33 -6.79
N GLN A 298 23.41 -26.11 -7.90
CA GLN A 298 23.12 -27.13 -8.92
C GLN A 298 24.37 -27.64 -9.64
N GLU A 299 25.42 -26.82 -9.78
CA GLU A 299 26.71 -27.28 -10.30
C GLU A 299 27.41 -28.29 -9.37
N GLN A 300 26.96 -28.41 -8.11
CA GLN A 300 27.62 -29.20 -7.06
C GLN A 300 26.91 -30.52 -6.71
N GLU A 301 25.61 -30.68 -6.96
CA GLU A 301 24.86 -31.91 -6.63
C GLU A 301 24.00 -32.47 -7.79
N MET A 302 24.41 -33.63 -8.33
CA MET A 302 23.56 -34.47 -9.19
C MET A 302 22.63 -35.36 -8.34
N ASN A 303 21.57 -34.80 -7.76
CA ASN A 303 20.47 -35.57 -7.17
C ASN A 303 19.28 -35.67 -8.14
N ALA A 304 18.44 -36.70 -7.98
CA ALA A 304 17.27 -36.92 -8.84
C ALA A 304 16.36 -35.68 -8.86
N PRO A 305 15.74 -35.32 -10.00
CA PRO A 305 14.94 -34.10 -10.10
C PRO A 305 13.71 -34.20 -9.21
N LEU A 306 13.70 -33.44 -8.11
CA LEU A 306 12.52 -33.23 -7.27
C LEU A 306 11.54 -32.33 -8.02
N HIS A 307 10.24 -32.54 -7.82
CA HIS A 307 9.22 -31.58 -8.23
C HIS A 307 9.22 -30.42 -7.22
N ASP A 308 10.10 -29.45 -7.43
CA ASP A 308 10.33 -28.33 -6.51
C ASP A 308 9.47 -27.10 -6.89
N PRO A 309 8.40 -26.78 -6.14
CA PRO A 309 7.59 -25.59 -6.37
C PRO A 309 8.33 -24.29 -6.02
N PHE A 310 9.30 -24.31 -5.11
CA PHE A 310 10.11 -23.14 -4.75
C PHE A 310 11.01 -22.74 -5.91
N PHE A 311 11.65 -23.73 -6.54
CA PHE A 311 12.42 -23.50 -7.75
C PHE A 311 11.54 -23.04 -8.90
N ALA A 312 10.38 -23.67 -9.11
CA ALA A 312 9.42 -23.22 -10.11
C ALA A 312 9.00 -21.75 -9.89
N ASN A 313 8.85 -21.32 -8.63
CA ASN A 313 8.55 -19.92 -8.32
C ASN A 313 9.70 -18.99 -8.71
N LEU A 314 10.94 -19.36 -8.37
CA LEU A 314 12.13 -18.58 -8.75
C LEU A 314 12.32 -18.51 -10.26
N GLN A 315 12.02 -19.59 -10.99
CA GLN A 315 12.08 -19.63 -12.44
C GLN A 315 11.05 -18.68 -13.06
N SER A 316 9.79 -18.73 -12.61
CA SER A 316 8.75 -17.80 -13.07
C SER A 316 9.14 -16.34 -12.76
N LEU A 317 9.63 -16.08 -11.55
CA LEU A 317 9.94 -14.74 -11.06
C LEU A 317 11.28 -14.18 -11.56
N GLN A 318 12.06 -14.94 -12.33
CA GLN A 318 13.21 -14.38 -13.06
C GLN A 318 12.78 -13.52 -14.24
N SER A 319 11.60 -13.78 -14.81
CA SER A 319 11.11 -12.96 -15.91
C SER A 319 10.71 -11.57 -15.39
N PRO A 320 11.27 -10.48 -15.95
CA PRO A 320 10.85 -9.13 -15.60
C PRO A 320 9.36 -8.88 -15.90
N LEU A 321 8.79 -9.59 -16.88
CA LEU A 321 7.37 -9.48 -17.22
C LEU A 321 6.48 -10.05 -16.10
N VAL A 322 6.83 -11.22 -15.57
CA VAL A 322 6.10 -11.84 -14.45
C VAL A 322 6.26 -11.01 -13.18
N GLN A 323 7.47 -10.48 -12.91
CA GLN A 323 7.68 -9.55 -11.79
C GLN A 323 6.81 -8.30 -11.93
N ASN A 324 6.74 -7.71 -13.13
CA ASN A 324 5.86 -6.57 -13.41
C ASN A 324 4.39 -6.90 -13.16
N GLY A 325 3.93 -8.08 -13.54
CA GLY A 325 2.58 -8.55 -13.24
C GLY A 325 2.30 -8.58 -11.73
N VAL A 326 3.21 -9.17 -10.95
CA VAL A 326 3.12 -9.20 -9.48
C VAL A 326 3.10 -7.78 -8.89
N LEU A 327 4.02 -6.90 -9.28
CA LEU A 327 4.10 -5.51 -8.79
C LEU A 327 2.86 -4.69 -9.18
N THR A 328 2.23 -5.02 -10.30
CA THR A 328 0.96 -4.44 -10.74
C THR A 328 -0.18 -4.84 -9.80
N ILE A 329 -0.28 -6.12 -9.46
CA ILE A 329 -1.29 -6.64 -8.53
C ILE A 329 -1.10 -6.09 -7.11
N LEU A 330 0.14 -5.99 -6.63
CA LEU A 330 0.41 -5.41 -5.30
C LEU A 330 0.00 -3.94 -5.22
N ARG A 331 0.18 -3.19 -6.30
CA ARG A 331 -0.29 -1.80 -6.38
C ARG A 331 -1.81 -1.71 -6.43
N SER A 332 -2.47 -2.56 -7.21
CA SER A 332 -3.92 -2.70 -7.18
C SER A 332 -4.43 -2.97 -5.76
N ALA A 333 -3.73 -3.83 -5.00
CA ALA A 333 -4.07 -4.11 -3.61
C ALA A 333 -3.96 -2.87 -2.72
N GLU A 334 -2.94 -2.01 -2.88
CA GLU A 334 -2.85 -0.78 -2.11
C GLU A 334 -4.02 0.18 -2.37
N ILE A 335 -4.41 0.32 -3.65
CA ILE A 335 -5.50 1.21 -4.06
C ILE A 335 -6.83 0.70 -3.50
N VAL A 336 -7.12 -0.60 -3.65
CA VAL A 336 -8.37 -1.22 -3.19
C VAL A 336 -8.50 -1.15 -1.66
N ASN A 337 -7.40 -1.35 -0.94
CA ASN A 337 -7.40 -1.32 0.53
C ASN A 337 -7.24 0.09 1.11
N ALA A 338 -7.07 1.13 0.29
CA ALA A 338 -6.73 2.49 0.71
C ALA A 338 -5.58 2.53 1.73
N SER A 339 -4.60 1.64 1.55
CA SER A 339 -3.52 1.40 2.51
C SER A 339 -2.22 1.06 1.77
N ARG A 340 -1.12 1.67 2.20
CA ARG A 340 0.20 1.46 1.59
C ARG A 340 0.91 0.26 2.21
N MET A 341 1.59 -0.50 1.37
CA MET A 341 2.54 -1.52 1.79
C MET A 341 3.84 -0.88 2.23
N SER A 342 4.32 -1.31 3.37
CA SER A 342 5.67 -1.00 3.86
C SER A 342 6.69 -2.00 3.33
N TYR A 343 8.00 -1.73 3.51
CA TYR A 343 9.03 -2.73 3.20
C TYR A 343 8.85 -4.04 3.97
N ARG A 344 8.28 -3.98 5.17
CA ARG A 344 7.91 -5.18 5.93
C ARG A 344 6.87 -6.02 5.20
N ASN A 345 5.85 -5.38 4.63
CA ASN A 345 4.83 -6.07 3.84
C ASN A 345 5.44 -6.62 2.55
N LEU A 346 6.34 -5.86 1.92
CA LEU A 346 7.01 -6.30 0.70
C LEU A 346 7.89 -7.54 0.93
N TRP A 347 8.63 -7.60 2.04
CA TRP A 347 9.38 -8.80 2.42
C TRP A 347 8.46 -9.98 2.75
N GLU A 348 7.32 -9.74 3.41
CA GLU A 348 6.30 -10.78 3.63
C GLU A 348 5.78 -11.34 2.29
N VAL A 349 5.52 -10.48 1.30
CA VAL A 349 5.14 -10.88 -0.05
C VAL A 349 6.24 -11.69 -0.72
N ILE A 350 7.49 -11.21 -0.72
CA ILE A 350 8.63 -11.92 -1.34
C ILE A 350 8.77 -13.33 -0.76
N ASN A 351 8.66 -13.47 0.57
CA ASN A 351 8.69 -14.77 1.22
C ASN A 351 7.58 -15.70 0.73
N ARG A 352 6.36 -15.17 0.54
CA ARG A 352 5.22 -15.94 0.04
C ARG A 352 5.31 -16.28 -1.44
N LEU A 353 5.88 -15.39 -2.24
CA LEU A 353 6.14 -15.64 -3.66
C LEU A 353 7.11 -16.80 -3.84
N ILE A 354 8.10 -16.96 -2.95
CA ILE A 354 9.02 -18.11 -3.00
C ILE A 354 8.43 -19.33 -2.32
N LEU A 355 8.03 -19.22 -1.05
CA LEU A 355 7.72 -20.37 -0.18
C LEU A 355 6.23 -20.77 -0.19
N GLY A 356 5.35 -20.00 -0.81
CA GLY A 356 3.90 -20.21 -0.69
C GLY A 356 3.37 -19.78 0.68
N ASP A 357 2.69 -20.67 1.39
CA ASP A 357 2.26 -20.39 2.77
C ASP A 357 3.33 -20.84 3.80
N PRO A 358 4.06 -19.91 4.42
CA PRO A 358 5.13 -20.27 5.36
C PRO A 358 4.63 -20.94 6.65
N SER A 359 3.31 -21.01 6.87
CA SER A 359 2.73 -21.75 7.99
C SER A 359 3.18 -23.23 8.03
N TYR A 360 3.47 -23.83 6.86
CA TYR A 360 4.01 -25.20 6.75
C TYR A 360 5.40 -25.37 7.37
N PHE A 361 6.17 -24.29 7.57
CA PHE A 361 7.58 -24.31 7.97
C PHE A 361 7.84 -23.59 9.31
N THR A 362 6.79 -23.38 10.10
CA THR A 362 6.90 -22.67 11.40
C THR A 362 7.66 -23.46 12.47
N ASP A 363 7.74 -24.78 12.33
CA ASP A 363 8.57 -25.63 13.17
C ASP A 363 10.01 -25.66 12.65
N LYS A 364 10.96 -25.22 13.48
CA LYS A 364 12.40 -25.25 13.16
C LYS A 364 12.93 -26.65 12.86
N SER A 365 12.22 -27.70 13.30
CA SER A 365 12.56 -29.09 12.99
C SER A 365 12.10 -29.55 11.61
N ASN A 366 11.31 -28.71 10.90
CA ASN A 366 10.79 -29.00 9.56
C ASN A 366 11.06 -27.82 8.59
N PRO A 367 12.33 -27.59 8.20
CA PRO A 367 12.68 -26.55 7.23
C PRO A 367 12.14 -26.88 5.82
N PRO A 368 12.01 -25.89 4.92
CA PRO A 368 11.36 -26.06 3.62
C PRO A 368 11.89 -27.22 2.78
N HIS A 369 13.21 -27.44 2.76
CA HIS A 369 13.84 -28.51 1.99
C HIS A 369 13.54 -29.92 2.53
N VAL A 370 13.39 -30.09 3.84
CA VAL A 370 13.00 -31.37 4.46
C VAL A 370 11.55 -31.68 4.13
N TRP A 371 10.66 -30.69 4.31
CA TRP A 371 9.24 -30.84 3.96
C TRP A 371 9.05 -31.19 2.49
N LEU A 372 9.81 -30.56 1.59
CA LEU A 372 9.75 -30.84 0.15
C LEU A 372 10.10 -32.30 -0.18
N ALA A 373 11.14 -32.84 0.48
CA ALA A 373 11.54 -34.23 0.29
C ALA A 373 10.46 -35.22 0.76
N ASP A 374 9.77 -34.91 1.84
CA ASP A 374 8.70 -35.73 2.41
C ASP A 374 7.40 -35.71 1.58
N GLU A 375 7.18 -34.64 0.81
CA GLU A 375 5.93 -34.39 0.06
C GLU A 375 6.00 -34.73 -1.43
N GLN A 376 7.09 -35.37 -1.87
CA GLN A 376 7.21 -35.80 -3.26
C GLN A 376 6.15 -36.82 -3.65
N PRO A 377 5.65 -36.79 -4.91
CA PRO A 377 4.90 -37.89 -5.51
C PRO A 377 5.59 -39.25 -5.29
N PRO A 378 4.83 -40.36 -5.23
CA PRO A 378 5.39 -41.69 -5.04
C PRO A 378 6.26 -42.05 -6.25
N SER A 379 7.38 -42.72 -6.00
CA SER A 379 8.24 -43.25 -7.07
C SER A 379 7.48 -44.28 -7.91
N GLY A 380 7.25 -43.99 -9.19
CA GLY A 380 6.50 -44.85 -10.11
C GLY A 380 5.83 -44.06 -11.24
N GLU A 381 5.13 -44.75 -12.14
CA GLU A 381 4.36 -44.08 -13.20
C GLU A 381 3.05 -43.52 -12.64
N ILE A 382 2.54 -42.43 -13.23
CA ILE A 382 1.26 -41.81 -12.83
C ILE A 382 0.12 -42.84 -12.83
N SER A 383 0.14 -43.78 -13.77
CA SER A 383 -0.86 -44.85 -13.90
C SER A 383 -0.94 -45.80 -12.72
N ASP A 384 0.12 -45.94 -11.94
CA ASP A 384 0.17 -46.89 -10.82
C ASP A 384 -0.65 -46.38 -9.63
N THR A 385 -0.57 -45.08 -9.34
CA THR A 385 -1.24 -44.45 -8.20
C THR A 385 -1.73 -43.02 -8.53
N PRO A 386 -2.63 -42.86 -9.52
CA PRO A 386 -2.95 -41.55 -10.09
C PRO A 386 -3.53 -40.56 -9.08
N HIS A 387 -4.35 -41.06 -8.15
CA HIS A 387 -4.89 -40.24 -7.05
C HIS A 387 -3.83 -39.73 -6.09
N LEU A 388 -2.83 -40.55 -5.79
CA LEU A 388 -1.82 -40.21 -4.80
C LEU A 388 -0.84 -39.22 -5.43
N HIS A 389 -0.45 -39.44 -6.69
CA HIS A 389 0.28 -38.49 -7.53
C HIS A 389 -0.44 -37.15 -7.57
N PHE A 390 -1.72 -37.13 -7.93
CA PHE A 390 -2.49 -35.89 -8.02
C PHE A 390 -2.61 -35.19 -6.67
N ARG A 391 -2.93 -35.91 -5.60
CA ARG A 391 -3.04 -35.33 -4.26
C ARG A 391 -1.73 -34.71 -3.77
N GLN A 392 -0.59 -35.34 -4.01
CA GLN A 392 0.71 -34.78 -3.63
C GLN A 392 1.07 -33.57 -4.50
N MET A 393 0.82 -33.64 -5.80
CA MET A 393 0.99 -32.50 -6.69
C MET A 393 0.10 -31.31 -6.32
N LEU A 394 -1.13 -31.52 -5.87
CA LEU A 394 -2.00 -30.46 -5.34
C LEU A 394 -1.37 -29.75 -4.14
N ARG A 395 -0.75 -30.52 -3.22
CA ARG A 395 -0.09 -29.94 -2.03
C ARG A 395 1.13 -29.09 -2.41
N LEU A 396 1.95 -29.57 -3.35
CA LEU A 396 3.08 -28.81 -3.88
C LEU A 396 2.61 -27.58 -4.68
N ALA A 397 1.55 -27.71 -5.47
CA ALA A 397 1.01 -26.64 -6.31
C ALA A 397 0.43 -25.47 -5.48
N ASN A 398 -0.08 -25.73 -4.28
CA ASN A 398 -0.51 -24.68 -3.36
C ASN A 398 0.65 -23.79 -2.88
N LEU A 399 1.91 -24.21 -3.04
CA LEU A 399 3.08 -23.39 -2.74
C LEU A 399 3.52 -22.51 -3.92
N ARG A 400 2.86 -22.61 -5.08
CA ARG A 400 3.18 -21.78 -6.23
C ARG A 400 2.88 -20.30 -5.92
N PHE A 401 3.70 -19.41 -6.47
CA PHE A 401 3.72 -17.99 -6.13
C PHE A 401 2.34 -17.32 -6.27
N HIS A 402 1.60 -17.66 -7.34
CA HIS A 402 0.28 -17.11 -7.62
C HIS A 402 -0.82 -17.64 -6.69
N GLN A 403 -0.61 -18.78 -6.01
CA GLN A 403 -1.50 -19.27 -4.95
C GLN A 403 -1.13 -18.64 -3.60
N GLY A 404 0.16 -18.65 -3.27
CA GLY A 404 0.71 -18.09 -2.03
C GLY A 404 0.43 -16.60 -1.87
N LEU A 405 0.37 -15.86 -2.98
CA LEU A 405 0.05 -14.43 -3.02
C LEU A 405 -1.34 -14.11 -2.46
N PHE A 406 -2.35 -14.93 -2.75
CA PHE A 406 -3.74 -14.71 -2.31
C PHE A 406 -4.12 -15.51 -1.06
N GLY A 407 -3.22 -16.36 -0.57
CA GLY A 407 -3.45 -17.20 0.60
C GLY A 407 -4.49 -18.29 0.36
N ASP A 408 -4.58 -18.82 -0.87
CA ASP A 408 -5.51 -19.90 -1.16
C ASP A 408 -5.10 -21.19 -0.45
N THR A 409 -6.05 -21.80 0.25
CA THR A 409 -5.90 -23.09 0.94
C THR A 409 -7.00 -24.08 0.57
N ALA A 410 -7.69 -23.87 -0.57
CA ALA A 410 -8.93 -24.54 -0.96
C ALA A 410 -8.97 -26.08 -0.80
N MET A 411 -7.82 -26.76 -0.83
CA MET A 411 -7.74 -28.24 -0.81
C MET A 411 -7.20 -28.85 0.49
N THR A 412 -6.74 -28.08 1.48
CA THR A 412 -6.16 -28.67 2.72
C THR A 412 -7.18 -28.94 3.83
N GLY A 413 -8.46 -28.57 3.64
CA GLY A 413 -9.52 -28.80 4.63
C GLY A 413 -9.32 -28.03 5.95
N ALA A 414 -8.23 -27.29 6.09
CA ALA A 414 -7.99 -26.40 7.20
C ALA A 414 -8.73 -25.09 6.93
N MET A 415 -9.95 -24.96 7.48
CA MET A 415 -10.54 -23.65 7.80
C MET A 415 -9.70 -22.98 8.90
N SER A 416 -8.42 -22.73 8.64
CA SER A 416 -7.63 -21.90 9.51
C SER A 416 -7.75 -20.48 8.99
N SER A 417 -8.22 -19.55 9.83
CA SER A 417 -8.15 -18.12 9.56
C SER A 417 -6.71 -17.57 9.54
N LEU A 418 -5.71 -18.46 9.62
CA LEU A 418 -4.28 -18.16 9.71
C LEU A 418 -3.75 -17.40 8.47
N PRO A 419 -4.12 -17.73 7.22
CA PRO A 419 -3.64 -16.98 6.05
C PRO A 419 -4.05 -15.49 6.10
N LEU A 420 -5.25 -15.18 6.60
CA LEU A 420 -5.75 -13.80 6.75
C LEU A 420 -5.19 -13.06 7.97
N SER A 421 -4.45 -13.75 8.86
CA SER A 421 -3.71 -13.10 9.95
C SER A 421 -2.49 -12.33 9.45
N PHE A 422 -2.03 -12.65 8.23
CA PHE A 422 -0.90 -12.02 7.57
C PHE A 422 -1.33 -10.74 6.83
N PRO A 423 -0.76 -9.57 7.17
CA PRO A 423 -1.18 -8.29 6.61
C PRO A 423 -1.14 -8.23 5.08
N ALA A 424 -0.11 -8.80 4.44
CA ALA A 424 0.01 -8.75 2.99
C ALA A 424 -1.07 -9.59 2.29
N VAL A 425 -1.34 -10.80 2.80
CA VAL A 425 -2.40 -11.68 2.25
C VAL A 425 -3.77 -11.05 2.40
N ARG A 426 -4.05 -10.41 3.54
CA ARG A 426 -5.31 -9.70 3.74
C ARG A 426 -5.52 -8.59 2.70
N MET A 427 -4.45 -7.94 2.25
CA MET A 427 -4.53 -6.93 1.20
C MET A 427 -4.75 -7.55 -0.17
N THR A 428 -4.00 -8.60 -0.52
CA THR A 428 -4.05 -9.23 -1.85
C THR A 428 -5.28 -10.10 -2.06
N SER A 429 -5.82 -10.74 -1.02
CA SER A 429 -7.03 -11.59 -1.13
C SER A 429 -8.26 -10.81 -1.61
N ALA A 430 -8.34 -9.50 -1.30
CA ALA A 430 -9.43 -8.64 -1.74
C ALA A 430 -9.41 -8.35 -3.26
N ILE A 431 -8.27 -8.62 -3.92
CA ILE A 431 -8.04 -8.36 -5.34
C ILE A 431 -7.69 -9.63 -6.11
N ASP A 432 -7.98 -10.81 -5.56
CA ASP A 432 -7.83 -12.11 -6.25
C ASP A 432 -8.63 -12.07 -7.57
N PRO A 433 -7.97 -12.23 -8.73
CA PRO A 433 -8.62 -12.12 -10.04
C PRO A 433 -9.77 -13.12 -10.23
N THR A 434 -9.78 -14.24 -9.51
CA THR A 434 -10.87 -15.22 -9.60
C THR A 434 -12.21 -14.67 -9.08
N ILE A 435 -12.21 -13.60 -8.29
CA ILE A 435 -13.44 -12.90 -7.83
C ILE A 435 -14.18 -12.26 -9.01
N ASP A 436 -13.45 -11.79 -10.02
CA ASP A 436 -13.96 -10.98 -11.13
C ASP A 436 -13.42 -11.50 -12.49
N SER A 437 -13.71 -12.76 -12.78
CA SER A 437 -13.26 -13.46 -14.00
C SER A 437 -14.12 -13.15 -15.23
N LEU A 438 -14.12 -11.88 -15.64
CA LEU A 438 -14.89 -11.39 -16.79
C LEU A 438 -14.40 -11.98 -18.11
N MET A 439 -15.32 -12.53 -18.90
CA MET A 439 -15.03 -13.03 -20.25
C MET A 439 -14.61 -11.88 -21.17
N GLY A 440 -13.51 -12.08 -21.90
CA GLY A 440 -12.89 -11.09 -22.76
C GLY A 440 -11.39 -11.31 -22.94
N SER A 441 -10.75 -10.46 -23.71
CA SER A 441 -9.30 -10.43 -23.92
C SER A 441 -8.73 -9.10 -23.47
N ILE A 442 -7.54 -9.13 -22.85
CA ILE A 442 -6.84 -7.91 -22.41
C ILE A 442 -6.40 -7.03 -23.58
N HIS A 443 -6.26 -7.63 -24.77
CA HIS A 443 -5.84 -6.95 -26.00
C HIS A 443 -7.01 -6.27 -26.72
N ASP A 444 -8.25 -6.57 -26.32
CA ASP A 444 -9.43 -5.93 -26.90
C ASP A 444 -9.80 -4.67 -26.11
N GLU A 445 -9.60 -3.50 -26.72
CA GLU A 445 -9.94 -2.21 -26.11
C GLU A 445 -11.45 -2.05 -25.83
N HIS A 446 -12.30 -2.83 -26.50
CA HIS A 446 -13.74 -2.82 -26.31
C HIS A 446 -14.21 -3.81 -25.22
N SER A 447 -13.34 -4.71 -24.78
CA SER A 447 -13.63 -5.66 -23.71
C SER A 447 -13.05 -5.18 -22.37
N GLN A 448 -13.84 -5.33 -21.30
CA GLN A 448 -13.34 -5.19 -19.93
C GLN A 448 -12.88 -6.56 -19.37
N GLY A 449 -13.04 -7.64 -20.14
CA GLY A 449 -12.72 -9.00 -19.69
C GLY A 449 -11.31 -9.45 -20.05
N TRP A 450 -10.91 -10.56 -19.45
CA TRP A 450 -9.55 -11.11 -19.57
C TRP A 450 -9.49 -12.64 -19.52
N SER A 451 -10.54 -13.30 -19.04
CA SER A 451 -10.49 -14.72 -18.70
C SER A 451 -10.71 -15.65 -19.91
N SER A 452 -11.02 -15.11 -21.10
CA SER A 452 -11.34 -15.93 -22.28
C SER A 452 -10.24 -16.90 -22.69
N PRO A 453 -8.94 -16.55 -22.70
CA PRO A 453 -7.89 -17.51 -23.07
C PRO A 453 -7.91 -18.78 -22.21
N VAL A 454 -8.14 -18.63 -20.90
CA VAL A 454 -8.23 -19.76 -19.98
C VAL A 454 -9.59 -20.46 -20.08
N LEU A 455 -10.69 -19.73 -20.02
CA LEU A 455 -12.04 -20.33 -20.05
C LEU A 455 -12.34 -21.09 -21.34
N ASN A 456 -11.87 -20.56 -22.49
CA ASN A 456 -12.06 -21.23 -23.77
C ASN A 456 -11.29 -22.55 -23.85
N ALA A 457 -10.12 -22.66 -23.22
CA ALA A 457 -9.36 -23.91 -23.15
C ALA A 457 -10.14 -25.00 -22.38
N PHE A 458 -10.86 -24.63 -21.31
CA PHE A 458 -11.74 -25.56 -20.59
C PHE A 458 -13.00 -25.92 -21.38
N ILE A 459 -13.57 -24.99 -22.17
CA ILE A 459 -14.77 -25.25 -22.99
C ILE A 459 -14.44 -26.12 -24.21
N GLY A 460 -13.27 -25.88 -24.84
CA GLY A 460 -12.81 -26.57 -26.03
C GLY A 460 -12.07 -27.88 -25.77
N HIS A 461 -11.87 -28.25 -24.51
CA HIS A 461 -11.12 -29.44 -24.08
C HIS A 461 -11.76 -30.75 -24.57
N ALA A 462 -10.97 -31.61 -25.21
CA ALA A 462 -11.35 -33.00 -25.48
C ALA A 462 -10.72 -33.98 -24.47
N GLU A 463 -11.35 -35.14 -24.26
CA GLU A 463 -10.87 -36.15 -23.30
C GLU A 463 -9.41 -36.57 -23.58
N GLY A 464 -8.53 -36.37 -22.59
CA GLY A 464 -7.11 -36.73 -22.64
C GLY A 464 -6.18 -35.69 -23.27
N GLU A 465 -6.68 -34.51 -23.63
CA GLU A 465 -5.85 -33.39 -24.09
C GLU A 465 -5.35 -32.53 -22.91
N SER A 466 -4.23 -31.84 -23.09
CA SER A 466 -3.70 -30.89 -22.10
C SER A 466 -4.46 -29.56 -22.18
N ILE A 467 -4.97 -29.09 -21.04
CA ILE A 467 -5.62 -27.77 -20.97
C ILE A 467 -4.55 -26.69 -21.05
N LEU A 468 -3.41 -26.89 -20.37
CA LEU A 468 -2.30 -25.96 -20.40
C LEU A 468 -1.78 -25.74 -21.82
N ASP A 469 -1.54 -26.81 -22.59
CA ASP A 469 -1.07 -26.70 -23.97
C ASP A 469 -2.11 -25.96 -24.84
N SER A 470 -3.40 -26.22 -24.66
CA SER A 470 -4.48 -25.49 -25.34
C SER A 470 -4.45 -23.98 -25.07
N ILE A 471 -4.13 -23.55 -23.84
CA ILE A 471 -3.93 -22.12 -23.54
C ILE A 471 -2.71 -21.59 -24.30
N LEU A 472 -1.57 -22.28 -24.20
CA LEU A 472 -0.30 -21.86 -24.82
C LEU A 472 -0.40 -21.77 -26.36
N GLU A 473 -1.23 -22.60 -26.99
CA GLU A 473 -1.47 -22.54 -28.45
C GLU A 473 -2.33 -21.35 -28.88
N ASN A 474 -3.14 -20.77 -27.97
CA ASN A 474 -4.15 -19.76 -28.28
C ASN A 474 -3.82 -18.34 -27.78
N ILE A 475 -2.69 -18.14 -27.11
CA ILE A 475 -2.20 -16.82 -26.67
C ILE A 475 -1.04 -16.30 -27.55
N GLU A 476 -0.72 -15.02 -27.42
CA GLU A 476 0.40 -14.41 -28.15
C GLU A 476 1.74 -14.93 -27.63
N LYS A 477 2.74 -15.11 -28.51
CA LYS A 477 4.02 -15.76 -28.16
C LYS A 477 4.88 -14.97 -27.17
N ASP A 478 4.63 -13.69 -27.04
CA ASP A 478 5.27 -12.76 -26.11
C ASP A 478 4.44 -12.52 -24.85
N ASP A 479 3.35 -13.27 -24.66
CA ASP A 479 2.54 -13.20 -23.44
C ASP A 479 3.36 -13.65 -22.21
N PRO A 480 3.37 -12.87 -21.11
CA PRO A 480 4.06 -13.20 -19.86
C PRO A 480 3.71 -14.59 -19.29
N PHE A 481 2.57 -15.17 -19.65
CA PHE A 481 2.18 -16.51 -19.23
C PHE A 481 3.18 -17.59 -19.65
N PHE A 482 3.83 -17.44 -20.81
CA PHE A 482 4.88 -18.38 -21.25
C PHE A 482 6.03 -18.46 -20.25
N ASP A 483 6.45 -17.32 -19.70
CA ASP A 483 7.53 -17.24 -18.70
C ASP A 483 7.08 -17.71 -17.32
N ALA A 484 5.79 -17.55 -17.01
CA ALA A 484 5.23 -17.98 -15.74
C ALA A 484 5.10 -19.51 -15.65
N VAL A 485 4.87 -20.19 -16.78
CA VAL A 485 4.71 -21.65 -16.87
C VAL A 485 6.08 -22.34 -16.83
N THR A 486 6.22 -23.28 -15.90
CA THR A 486 7.45 -24.06 -15.69
C THR A 486 7.21 -25.55 -15.93
N ASP A 487 8.27 -26.37 -15.89
CA ASP A 487 8.14 -27.82 -16.02
C ASP A 487 7.35 -28.44 -14.85
N PHE A 488 7.31 -27.78 -13.69
CA PHE A 488 6.40 -28.14 -12.60
C PHE A 488 4.93 -28.08 -13.04
N ASP A 489 4.54 -26.99 -13.70
CA ASP A 489 3.16 -26.75 -14.14
C ASP A 489 2.75 -27.74 -15.25
N LYS A 490 3.68 -28.06 -16.16
CA LYS A 490 3.47 -29.08 -17.20
C LYS A 490 3.28 -30.48 -16.61
N TYR A 491 4.08 -30.83 -15.58
CA TYR A 491 3.91 -32.10 -14.89
C TYR A 491 2.57 -32.17 -14.13
N LEU A 492 2.17 -31.07 -13.46
CA LEU A 492 0.86 -30.95 -12.83
C LEU A 492 -0.27 -31.14 -13.85
N ASP A 493 -0.19 -30.48 -15.02
CA ASP A 493 -1.16 -30.63 -16.11
C ASP A 493 -1.21 -32.08 -16.63
N ALA A 494 -0.07 -32.75 -16.79
CA ALA A 494 -0.02 -34.15 -17.22
C ALA A 494 -0.71 -35.09 -16.21
N VAL A 495 -0.46 -34.89 -14.91
CA VAL A 495 -1.13 -35.65 -13.84
C VAL A 495 -2.63 -35.34 -13.83
N PHE A 496 -3.01 -34.08 -13.97
CA PHE A 496 -4.42 -33.66 -14.01
C PHE A 496 -5.17 -34.25 -15.21
N THR A 497 -4.58 -34.15 -16.40
CA THR A 497 -5.12 -34.72 -17.65
C THR A 497 -5.32 -36.22 -17.54
N PHE A 498 -4.36 -36.94 -16.95
CA PHE A 498 -4.49 -38.37 -16.71
C PHE A 498 -5.66 -38.70 -15.78
N VAL A 499 -5.87 -37.90 -14.74
CA VAL A 499 -6.91 -38.11 -13.74
C VAL A 499 -8.31 -37.71 -14.24
N LEU A 500 -8.40 -36.73 -15.13
CA LEU A 500 -9.66 -36.33 -15.78
C LEU A 500 -10.15 -37.33 -16.83
N ASP A 501 -9.25 -38.10 -17.42
CA ASP A 501 -9.60 -39.07 -18.46
C ASP A 501 -10.56 -40.13 -17.90
N SER A 502 -11.80 -40.10 -18.39
CA SER A 502 -12.90 -40.99 -17.96
C SER A 502 -12.55 -42.47 -18.13
N ARG A 503 -11.63 -42.80 -19.04
CA ARG A 503 -11.14 -44.17 -19.26
C ARG A 503 -10.33 -44.70 -18.07
N ASN A 504 -9.70 -43.83 -17.30
CA ASN A 504 -8.83 -44.20 -16.19
C ASN A 504 -9.61 -44.44 -14.88
N ASN A 505 -10.89 -44.03 -14.80
CA ASN A 505 -11.74 -44.17 -13.60
C ASN A 505 -11.03 -43.77 -12.30
N ALA A 506 -10.19 -42.73 -12.36
CA ALA A 506 -9.53 -42.22 -11.17
C ALA A 506 -10.59 -41.59 -10.26
N LEU A 507 -11.05 -40.38 -10.52
CA LEU A 507 -11.92 -39.66 -9.59
C LEU A 507 -13.40 -40.07 -9.65
N ASN A 508 -14.08 -39.98 -8.50
CA ASN A 508 -15.55 -39.95 -8.47
C ASN A 508 -16.07 -38.58 -8.97
N SER A 509 -17.37 -38.46 -9.24
CA SER A 509 -17.96 -37.25 -9.82
C SER A 509 -17.83 -35.98 -8.96
N VAL A 510 -17.82 -36.11 -7.64
CA VAL A 510 -17.70 -34.97 -6.70
C VAL A 510 -16.26 -34.47 -6.66
N ASP A 511 -15.31 -35.39 -6.58
CA ASP A 511 -13.88 -35.08 -6.62
C ASP A 511 -13.48 -34.52 -7.99
N LEU A 512 -14.10 -35.01 -9.08
CA LEU A 512 -13.90 -34.48 -10.43
C LEU A 512 -14.31 -33.02 -10.54
N THR A 513 -15.51 -32.67 -10.08
CA THR A 513 -16.02 -31.28 -10.13
C THR A 513 -15.15 -30.36 -9.29
N SER A 514 -14.73 -30.81 -8.11
CA SER A 514 -13.86 -30.05 -7.21
C SER A 514 -12.46 -29.85 -7.81
N SER A 515 -11.93 -30.87 -8.48
CA SER A 515 -10.62 -30.82 -9.15
C SER A 515 -10.64 -29.90 -10.36
N LEU A 516 -11.71 -29.95 -11.18
CA LEU A 516 -11.92 -29.04 -12.30
C LEU A 516 -12.01 -27.58 -11.84
N SER A 517 -12.80 -27.32 -10.78
CA SER A 517 -12.92 -25.97 -10.20
C SER A 517 -11.58 -25.47 -9.70
N TRP A 518 -10.82 -26.30 -8.97
CA TRP A 518 -9.51 -25.92 -8.45
C TRP A 518 -8.52 -25.64 -9.58
N TYR A 519 -8.41 -26.52 -10.56
CA TYR A 519 -7.44 -26.36 -11.65
C TYR A 519 -7.77 -25.18 -12.57
N SER A 520 -9.07 -24.89 -12.76
CA SER A 520 -9.52 -23.68 -13.45
C SER A 520 -9.07 -22.41 -12.72
N GLN A 521 -9.26 -22.35 -11.39
CA GLN A 521 -8.77 -21.23 -10.58
C GLN A 521 -7.24 -21.15 -10.57
N TYR A 522 -6.55 -22.30 -10.57
CA TYR A 522 -5.09 -22.37 -10.65
C TYR A 522 -4.56 -21.69 -11.91
N LEU A 523 -5.04 -22.11 -13.08
CA LEU A 523 -4.61 -21.54 -14.36
C LEU A 523 -5.06 -20.09 -14.53
N GLN A 524 -6.27 -19.73 -14.07
CA GLN A 524 -6.74 -18.35 -14.09
C GLN A 524 -5.84 -17.42 -13.27
N ARG A 525 -5.47 -17.82 -12.05
CA ARG A 525 -4.55 -17.04 -11.21
C ARG A 525 -3.15 -16.96 -11.82
N LEU A 526 -2.62 -18.08 -12.32
CA LEU A 526 -1.28 -18.08 -12.96
C LEU A 526 -1.25 -17.11 -14.15
N TYR A 527 -2.25 -17.19 -15.04
CA TYR A 527 -2.41 -16.30 -16.18
C TYR A 527 -2.59 -14.83 -15.77
N ALA A 528 -3.49 -14.58 -14.81
CA ALA A 528 -3.78 -13.24 -14.34
C ALA A 528 -2.58 -12.60 -13.65
N VAL A 529 -1.88 -13.32 -12.78
CA VAL A 529 -0.71 -12.80 -12.06
C VAL A 529 0.44 -12.51 -13.00
N ALA A 530 0.71 -13.39 -13.97
CA ALA A 530 1.72 -13.15 -14.99
C ALA A 530 1.46 -11.85 -15.78
N ASN A 531 0.19 -11.57 -16.08
CA ASN A 531 -0.25 -10.40 -16.85
C ASN A 531 -0.61 -9.17 -16.01
N GLY A 532 -0.42 -9.21 -14.68
CA GLY A 532 -0.75 -8.09 -13.78
C GLY A 532 -2.23 -7.77 -13.69
N ILE A 533 -3.09 -8.76 -13.87
CA ILE A 533 -4.55 -8.63 -13.83
C ILE A 533 -5.04 -8.89 -12.40
N SER A 534 -5.59 -7.85 -11.78
CA SER A 534 -6.30 -7.95 -10.50
C SER A 534 -7.81 -7.94 -10.71
N ALA A 535 -8.58 -8.38 -9.71
CA ALA A 535 -10.02 -8.09 -9.69
C ALA A 535 -10.28 -6.59 -9.71
N TYR A 536 -11.43 -6.18 -10.27
CA TYR A 536 -11.87 -4.78 -10.33
C TYR A 536 -10.91 -3.84 -11.07
N ARG A 537 -10.21 -4.38 -12.08
CA ARG A 537 -9.20 -3.64 -12.86
C ARG A 537 -9.78 -2.35 -13.45
N HIS A 538 -11.02 -2.39 -13.94
CA HIS A 538 -11.70 -1.24 -14.55
C HIS A 538 -11.89 -0.10 -13.53
N GLU A 539 -12.41 -0.45 -12.36
CA GLU A 539 -12.65 0.45 -11.25
C GLU A 539 -11.35 1.10 -10.77
N ILE A 540 -10.27 0.33 -10.67
CA ILE A 540 -8.94 0.83 -10.29
C ILE A 540 -8.40 1.80 -11.35
N ASP A 541 -8.43 1.44 -12.63
CA ASP A 541 -7.96 2.30 -13.73
C ASP A 541 -8.72 3.65 -13.74
N GLN A 542 -10.03 3.63 -13.49
CA GLN A 542 -10.84 4.84 -13.41
C GLN A 542 -10.50 5.69 -12.18
N TRP A 543 -10.23 5.08 -11.03
CA TRP A 543 -9.77 5.78 -9.84
C TRP A 543 -8.41 6.46 -10.08
N ILE A 544 -7.45 5.77 -10.72
CA ILE A 544 -6.14 6.34 -11.09
C ILE A 544 -6.31 7.56 -12.00
N LYS A 545 -7.23 7.48 -12.98
CA LYS A 545 -7.56 8.61 -13.86
C LYS A 545 -8.03 9.82 -13.07
N TRP A 546 -9.00 9.65 -12.16
CA TRP A 546 -9.52 10.75 -11.34
C TRP A 546 -8.48 11.33 -10.40
N TRP A 547 -7.66 10.47 -9.79
CA TRP A 547 -6.56 10.89 -8.94
C TRP A 547 -5.55 11.77 -9.70
N ASN A 548 -5.12 11.33 -10.89
CA ASN A 548 -4.11 12.05 -11.69
C ASN A 548 -4.62 13.42 -12.19
N ILE A 549 -5.89 13.51 -12.58
CA ILE A 549 -6.50 14.79 -13.00
C ILE A 549 -6.60 15.75 -11.79
N SER A 550 -7.04 15.23 -10.64
CA SER A 550 -7.20 16.04 -9.41
C SER A 550 -5.85 16.47 -8.79
N ASN A 551 -4.78 15.72 -9.06
CA ASN A 551 -3.43 16.08 -8.62
C ASN A 551 -2.81 17.19 -9.49
N THR A 552 -3.25 17.35 -10.73
CA THR A 552 -2.69 18.32 -11.69
C THR A 552 -3.55 19.55 -11.89
N SER A 553 -4.86 19.44 -11.65
CA SER A 553 -5.80 20.53 -11.74
C SER A 553 -6.63 20.61 -10.46
N SER A 554 -6.97 21.83 -10.04
CA SER A 554 -7.99 22.04 -9.02
C SER A 554 -9.42 21.84 -9.54
N GLN A 555 -9.57 21.42 -10.80
CA GLN A 555 -10.85 21.16 -11.43
C GLN A 555 -11.23 19.68 -11.28
N VAL A 556 -12.51 19.48 -11.04
CA VAL A 556 -13.10 18.16 -10.90
C VAL A 556 -13.33 17.58 -12.31
N PRO A 557 -12.94 16.32 -12.60
CA PRO A 557 -13.26 15.71 -13.90
C PRO A 557 -14.78 15.70 -14.15
N ASP A 558 -15.25 16.08 -15.34
CA ASP A 558 -16.70 16.22 -15.65
C ASP A 558 -17.49 14.92 -15.36
N ASP A 559 -16.94 13.77 -15.76
CA ASP A 559 -17.53 12.46 -15.48
C ASP A 559 -17.61 12.22 -13.96
N PHE A 560 -16.55 12.57 -13.23
CA PHE A 560 -16.46 12.38 -11.78
C PHE A 560 -17.47 13.22 -11.01
N GLU A 561 -17.61 14.50 -11.38
CA GLU A 561 -18.61 15.38 -10.77
C GLU A 561 -20.02 14.82 -10.96
N SER A 562 -20.32 14.31 -12.15
CA SER A 562 -21.62 13.70 -12.46
C SER A 562 -21.91 12.48 -11.58
N TYR A 563 -20.96 11.56 -11.42
CA TYR A 563 -21.11 10.39 -10.54
C TYR A 563 -21.26 10.78 -9.06
N ILE A 564 -20.40 11.68 -8.56
CA ILE A 564 -20.45 12.12 -7.15
C ILE A 564 -21.79 12.80 -6.87
N ARG A 565 -22.26 13.65 -7.78
CA ARG A 565 -23.56 14.28 -7.62
C ARG A 565 -24.69 13.26 -7.67
N ALA A 566 -24.61 12.22 -8.50
CA ALA A 566 -25.63 11.17 -8.53
C ALA A 566 -25.69 10.39 -7.20
N LEU A 567 -24.55 10.06 -6.62
CA LEU A 567 -24.48 9.30 -5.37
C LEU A 567 -24.87 10.13 -4.13
N ILE A 568 -24.32 11.34 -4.01
CA ILE A 568 -24.53 12.18 -2.82
C ILE A 568 -25.86 12.93 -2.92
N LEU A 569 -26.23 13.37 -4.12
CA LEU A 569 -27.40 14.21 -4.41
C LEU A 569 -28.33 13.56 -5.45
N PRO A 570 -28.90 12.37 -5.18
CA PRO A 570 -29.80 11.70 -6.12
C PRO A 570 -30.97 12.63 -6.47
N VAL A 571 -31.38 12.61 -7.74
CA VAL A 571 -32.26 13.63 -8.32
C VAL A 571 -33.64 13.62 -7.67
N GLY A 572 -34.09 14.79 -7.20
CA GLY A 572 -35.50 15.10 -6.98
C GLY A 572 -36.06 15.97 -8.13
N ASP A 573 -37.38 16.15 -8.16
CA ASP A 573 -38.07 16.93 -9.18
C ASP A 573 -37.47 18.35 -9.33
N GLY A 574 -37.02 18.70 -10.55
CA GLY A 574 -36.65 20.07 -10.93
C GLY A 574 -35.26 20.56 -10.54
N GLY A 575 -34.28 19.67 -10.28
CA GLY A 575 -32.89 20.05 -10.02
C GLY A 575 -32.59 20.46 -8.57
N TYR A 576 -33.51 20.15 -7.66
CA TYR A 576 -33.36 20.34 -6.23
C TYR A 576 -33.20 18.99 -5.53
N ILE A 577 -32.59 19.03 -4.35
CA ILE A 577 -32.61 17.93 -3.41
C ILE A 577 -33.38 18.36 -2.17
N THR A 578 -34.21 17.47 -1.64
CA THR A 578 -34.89 17.70 -0.37
C THR A 578 -34.42 16.67 0.64
N LEU A 579 -33.79 17.13 1.73
CA LEU A 579 -33.29 16.28 2.80
C LEU A 579 -34.23 16.37 4.01
N PRO A 580 -34.54 15.27 4.70
CA PRO A 580 -35.42 15.31 5.86
C PRO A 580 -34.76 16.09 7.01
N ALA A 581 -35.52 16.99 7.64
CA ALA A 581 -35.00 17.84 8.72
C ALA A 581 -35.00 17.13 10.09
N PHE A 582 -35.93 16.19 10.30
CA PHE A 582 -36.20 15.60 11.63
C PHE A 582 -36.26 14.06 11.63
N GLU A 583 -35.94 13.41 10.51
CA GLU A 583 -35.86 11.95 10.45
C GLU A 583 -34.52 11.46 11.00
N SER A 584 -34.47 10.20 11.42
CA SER A 584 -33.24 9.57 11.91
C SER A 584 -32.21 9.33 10.81
N ARG A 585 -32.64 9.30 9.55
CA ARG A 585 -31.80 9.12 8.36
C ARG A 585 -31.93 10.31 7.43
N THR A 586 -30.82 10.68 6.78
CA THR A 586 -30.75 11.75 5.78
C THR A 586 -30.86 11.20 4.35
N GLU A 587 -31.74 10.21 4.16
CA GLU A 587 -32.09 9.71 2.83
C GLU A 587 -32.91 10.78 2.09
N PRO A 588 -32.52 11.17 0.87
CA PRO A 588 -33.22 12.21 0.11
C PRO A 588 -34.69 11.86 -0.13
N ILE A 589 -35.57 12.82 0.15
CA ILE A 589 -37.01 12.63 0.00
C ILE A 589 -37.37 12.74 -1.48
N THR A 590 -37.90 11.65 -2.04
CA THR A 590 -38.39 11.57 -3.42
C THR A 590 -39.92 11.42 -3.41
N SER A 591 -40.59 12.15 -4.30
CA SER A 591 -42.06 12.22 -4.37
C SER A 591 -42.72 10.84 -4.60
N SER A 592 -42.01 9.93 -5.26
CA SER A 592 -42.43 8.56 -5.56
C SER A 592 -42.47 7.61 -4.35
N TYR A 593 -41.73 7.88 -3.28
CA TYR A 593 -41.60 7.00 -2.11
C TYR A 593 -42.15 7.60 -0.82
N LEU A 594 -42.84 8.74 -0.91
CA LEU A 594 -43.38 9.45 0.24
C LEU A 594 -44.53 8.67 0.87
N THR A 595 -44.30 8.03 2.02
CA THR A 595 -45.33 7.23 2.72
C THR A 595 -46.17 8.06 3.70
N ARG A 596 -45.60 9.15 4.23
CA ARG A 596 -46.18 10.10 5.19
C ARG A 596 -45.68 11.52 4.91
N ASP A 597 -46.42 12.53 5.36
CA ASP A 597 -45.95 13.92 5.27
C ASP A 597 -44.67 14.10 6.10
N GLN A 598 -43.68 14.77 5.52
CA GLN A 598 -42.36 14.99 6.14
C GLN A 598 -41.90 16.42 5.93
N VAL A 599 -41.19 16.97 6.92
CA VAL A 599 -40.52 18.25 6.79
C VAL A 599 -39.12 18.01 6.26
N GLY A 600 -38.81 18.63 5.13
CA GLY A 600 -37.48 18.60 4.53
C GLY A 600 -36.92 20.00 4.32
N VAL A 601 -35.61 20.08 4.15
CA VAL A 601 -34.90 21.28 3.72
C VAL A 601 -34.55 21.10 2.25
N ARG A 602 -34.92 22.08 1.43
CA ARG A 602 -34.67 22.06 0.00
C ARG A 602 -33.38 22.82 -0.33
N PHE A 603 -32.53 22.22 -1.15
CA PHE A 603 -31.29 22.81 -1.63
C PHE A 603 -31.25 22.80 -3.16
N ALA A 604 -30.80 23.90 -3.76
CA ALA A 604 -30.51 23.89 -5.19
C ALA A 604 -29.16 23.18 -5.42
N ARG A 605 -29.07 22.26 -6.40
CA ARG A 605 -27.81 21.56 -6.70
C ARG A 605 -26.69 22.52 -7.11
N SER A 606 -27.04 23.66 -7.70
CA SER A 606 -26.13 24.75 -8.09
C SER A 606 -25.51 25.50 -6.90
N GLU A 607 -26.04 25.34 -5.69
CA GLU A 607 -25.48 25.93 -4.46
C GLU A 607 -24.43 25.03 -3.80
N ILE A 608 -24.27 23.80 -4.31
CA ILE A 608 -23.31 22.82 -3.82
C ILE A 608 -22.16 22.72 -4.81
N GLU A 609 -20.99 23.16 -4.37
CA GLU A 609 -19.73 23.03 -5.08
C GLU A 609 -19.02 21.75 -4.63
N ILE A 610 -18.48 21.00 -5.59
CA ILE A 610 -17.69 19.81 -5.35
C ILE A 610 -16.26 20.15 -5.76
N THR A 611 -15.31 19.77 -4.91
CA THR A 611 -13.89 19.89 -5.17
C THR A 611 -13.23 18.52 -5.02
N ALA A 612 -12.15 18.31 -5.74
CA ALA A 612 -11.32 17.12 -5.61
C ALA A 612 -9.89 17.56 -5.30
N THR A 613 -9.33 17.00 -4.24
CA THR A 613 -7.96 17.27 -3.81
C THR A 613 -7.24 15.95 -3.53
N VAL A 614 -5.91 16.00 -3.61
CA VAL A 614 -5.07 14.81 -3.46
C VAL A 614 -4.16 14.95 -2.25
N ASN A 615 -4.09 13.90 -1.44
CA ASN A 615 -3.21 13.82 -0.27
C ASN A 615 -2.40 12.53 -0.30
N GLY A 616 -1.21 12.59 -0.91
CA GLY A 616 -0.52 11.36 -1.34
C GLY A 616 -1.45 10.56 -2.25
N ASP A 617 -1.49 9.25 -2.11
CA ASP A 617 -2.40 8.32 -2.80
C ASP A 617 -3.87 8.42 -2.38
N HIS A 618 -4.27 9.35 -1.50
CA HIS A 618 -5.69 9.51 -1.15
C HIS A 618 -6.35 10.56 -2.05
N LEU A 619 -7.50 10.22 -2.64
CA LEU A 619 -8.36 11.16 -3.35
C LEU A 619 -9.45 11.65 -2.39
N LEU A 620 -9.48 12.95 -2.15
CA LEU A 620 -10.38 13.60 -1.21
C LEU A 620 -11.40 14.45 -1.97
N VAL A 621 -12.68 14.27 -1.65
CA VAL A 621 -13.80 15.02 -2.23
C VAL A 621 -14.30 16.01 -1.20
N GLY A 622 -14.13 17.30 -1.47
CA GLY A 622 -14.68 18.39 -0.67
C GLY A 622 -16.06 18.79 -1.19
N ILE A 623 -17.00 19.02 -0.28
CA ILE A 623 -18.36 19.43 -0.59
C ILE A 623 -18.63 20.73 0.16
N ILE A 624 -18.83 21.79 -0.61
CA ILE A 624 -18.95 23.15 -0.11
C ILE A 624 -20.34 23.66 -0.44
N ALA A 625 -21.14 23.94 0.60
CA ALA A 625 -22.42 24.61 0.45
C ALA A 625 -22.22 26.14 0.51
N ARG A 626 -22.59 26.87 -0.56
CA ARG A 626 -22.31 28.32 -0.72
C ARG A 626 -22.80 29.20 0.43
N ASN A 627 -23.83 28.77 1.17
CA ASN A 627 -24.47 29.57 2.21
C ASN A 627 -24.00 29.25 3.65
N ASN A 628 -23.14 28.25 3.86
CA ASN A 628 -22.87 27.73 5.22
C ASN A 628 -21.40 27.67 5.66
N SER A 629 -20.42 28.12 4.86
CA SER A 629 -18.97 27.99 5.18
C SER A 629 -18.55 26.58 5.63
N LEU A 630 -19.37 25.58 5.30
CA LEU A 630 -19.20 24.19 5.72
C LEU A 630 -18.52 23.46 4.58
N ASP A 631 -17.27 23.09 4.83
CA ASP A 631 -16.47 22.21 4.01
C ASP A 631 -16.49 20.83 4.67
N THR A 632 -17.18 19.88 4.04
CA THR A 632 -17.09 18.48 4.43
C THR A 632 -16.23 17.77 3.40
N THR A 633 -15.15 17.16 3.86
CA THR A 633 -14.28 16.34 3.02
C THR A 633 -14.51 14.86 3.29
N ILE A 634 -14.60 14.05 2.24
CA ILE A 634 -14.61 12.60 2.33
C ILE A 634 -13.53 11.98 1.46
N GLU A 635 -12.99 10.86 1.91
CA GLU A 635 -12.09 10.06 1.08
C GLU A 635 -12.87 9.24 0.05
N LEU A 636 -12.41 9.25 -1.19
CA LEU A 636 -12.88 8.34 -2.22
C LEU A 636 -12.06 7.04 -2.18
N ASP A 637 -12.44 6.16 -1.26
CA ASP A 637 -11.91 4.81 -1.18
C ASP A 637 -12.66 3.86 -2.13
N PHE A 638 -12.17 2.62 -2.21
CA PHE A 638 -12.68 1.63 -3.14
C PHE A 638 -14.18 1.31 -2.98
N PRO A 639 -14.71 1.10 -1.75
CA PRO A 639 -16.16 0.94 -1.55
C PRO A 639 -16.97 2.10 -2.14
N MET A 640 -16.57 3.35 -1.87
CA MET A 640 -17.28 4.53 -2.38
C MET A 640 -17.23 4.58 -3.91
N MET A 641 -16.09 4.24 -4.49
CA MET A 641 -15.89 4.24 -5.93
C MET A 641 -16.73 3.18 -6.65
N ARG A 642 -16.91 1.99 -6.05
CA ARG A 642 -17.83 0.97 -6.60
C ARG A 642 -19.29 1.42 -6.58
N GLU A 643 -19.73 2.09 -5.53
CA GLU A 643 -21.07 2.69 -5.49
C GLU A 643 -21.25 3.79 -6.55
N LEU A 644 -20.20 4.59 -6.82
CA LEU A 644 -20.23 5.61 -7.86
C LEU A 644 -20.38 5.02 -9.26
N LEU A 645 -19.58 4.00 -9.58
CA LEU A 645 -19.57 3.40 -10.91
C LEU A 645 -20.76 2.48 -11.15
N ALA A 646 -21.35 1.92 -10.09
CA ALA A 646 -22.63 1.22 -10.17
C ALA A 646 -23.81 2.17 -10.42
N GLY A 647 -23.66 3.46 -10.10
CA GLY A 647 -24.66 4.48 -10.38
C GLY A 647 -24.68 4.87 -11.86
N THR A 648 -25.88 5.02 -12.41
CA THR A 648 -26.04 5.58 -13.76
C THR A 648 -26.23 7.09 -13.66
N SER A 649 -25.35 7.83 -14.35
CA SER A 649 -25.62 9.22 -14.73
C SER A 649 -25.75 9.24 -16.24
N GLU A 650 -26.98 9.18 -16.76
CA GLU A 650 -27.17 9.50 -18.17
C GLU A 650 -27.15 11.03 -18.29
N PRO A 651 -26.27 11.63 -19.12
CA PRO A 651 -26.13 13.09 -19.24
C PRO A 651 -27.41 13.82 -19.68
N ASN A 652 -28.46 13.09 -20.08
CA ASN A 652 -29.73 13.61 -20.58
C ASN A 652 -30.98 12.98 -19.95
N SER A 653 -30.85 12.09 -18.97
CA SER A 653 -32.00 11.60 -18.21
C SER A 653 -32.16 12.42 -16.94
N ASN A 654 -33.40 12.73 -16.56
CA ASN A 654 -33.71 13.31 -15.24
C ASN A 654 -33.66 12.23 -14.14
N GLU A 655 -33.14 11.04 -14.43
CA GLU A 655 -33.11 9.89 -13.53
C GLU A 655 -31.65 9.51 -13.25
N ASN A 656 -31.12 10.01 -12.13
CA ASN A 656 -29.87 9.50 -11.58
C ASN A 656 -30.21 8.37 -10.60
N PHE A 657 -29.76 7.16 -10.87
CA PHE A 657 -29.90 6.05 -9.94
C PHE A 657 -28.62 5.94 -9.10
N SER A 658 -28.78 5.96 -7.77
CA SER A 658 -27.72 5.47 -6.89
C SER A 658 -27.60 3.96 -7.11
N GLY A 659 -26.47 3.50 -7.66
CA GLY A 659 -26.11 2.10 -7.58
C GLY A 659 -26.02 1.70 -6.11
N LEU A 660 -26.49 0.50 -5.78
CA LEU A 660 -26.25 -0.12 -4.48
C LEU A 660 -25.49 -1.41 -4.75
N THR A 661 -24.24 -1.46 -4.32
CA THR A 661 -23.43 -2.68 -4.33
C THR A 661 -23.53 -3.39 -2.97
N GLU A 662 -22.90 -4.55 -2.86
CA GLU A 662 -22.74 -5.26 -1.58
C GLU A 662 -21.96 -4.45 -0.53
N MET A 663 -21.25 -3.40 -0.96
CA MET A 663 -20.47 -2.51 -0.09
C MET A 663 -21.31 -1.39 0.55
N ALA A 664 -22.61 -1.31 0.25
CA ALA A 664 -23.52 -0.29 0.76
C ALA A 664 -23.51 -0.17 2.29
N GLY A 665 -23.26 -1.27 3.01
CA GLY A 665 -23.15 -1.26 4.47
C GLY A 665 -22.02 -0.37 5.02
N SER A 666 -20.94 -0.20 4.26
CA SER A 666 -19.78 0.62 4.63
C SER A 666 -19.90 2.08 4.15
N THR A 667 -20.56 2.30 3.02
CA THR A 667 -20.67 3.61 2.36
C THR A 667 -21.87 4.42 2.83
N THR A 668 -23.01 3.78 3.11
CA THR A 668 -24.26 4.45 3.51
C THR A 668 -24.08 5.37 4.73
N PRO A 669 -23.45 4.95 5.84
CA PRO A 669 -23.26 5.83 6.99
C PRO A 669 -22.41 7.07 6.69
N ARG A 670 -21.48 6.98 5.71
CA ARG A 670 -20.62 8.09 5.29
C ARG A 670 -21.42 9.06 4.41
N LEU A 671 -22.21 8.55 3.47
CA LEU A 671 -23.13 9.35 2.66
C LEU A 671 -24.17 10.08 3.53
N GLU A 672 -24.71 9.41 4.54
CA GLU A 672 -25.64 10.03 5.50
C GLU A 672 -24.97 11.18 6.28
N ARG A 673 -23.72 11.01 6.75
CA ARG A 673 -22.98 12.10 7.43
C ARG A 673 -22.76 13.31 6.53
N ILE A 674 -22.45 13.08 5.26
CA ILE A 674 -22.31 14.17 4.27
C ILE A 674 -23.63 14.91 4.12
N ARG A 675 -24.73 14.20 3.85
CA ARG A 675 -26.05 14.81 3.68
C ARG A 675 -26.50 15.53 4.96
N ALA A 676 -26.21 14.96 6.12
CA ALA A 676 -26.47 15.61 7.41
C ALA A 676 -25.64 16.89 7.59
N SER A 677 -24.41 16.94 7.08
CA SER A 677 -23.57 18.15 7.14
C SER A 677 -24.11 19.30 6.29
N LEU A 678 -24.93 19.01 5.28
CA LEU A 678 -25.63 20.01 4.47
C LEU A 678 -26.82 20.63 5.20
N LEU A 679 -27.39 19.94 6.19
CA LEU A 679 -28.54 20.46 6.93
C LEU A 679 -28.16 21.72 7.72
N PRO A 680 -29.07 22.70 7.83
CA PRO A 680 -28.78 23.97 8.47
C PRO A 680 -28.52 23.79 9.98
N ARG A 681 -27.45 24.40 10.50
CA ARG A 681 -27.17 24.44 11.94
C ARG A 681 -27.88 25.61 12.60
N GLN A 682 -28.09 25.55 13.92
CA GLN A 682 -28.64 26.68 14.69
C GLN A 682 -27.87 27.98 14.35
N GLY A 683 -28.57 28.97 13.79
CA GLY A 683 -28.01 30.28 13.42
C GLY A 683 -27.67 30.46 11.93
N SER A 684 -27.91 29.48 11.06
CA SER A 684 -27.80 29.67 9.60
C SER A 684 -28.88 30.62 9.08
N ALA A 685 -28.59 31.36 8.01
CA ALA A 685 -29.58 32.18 7.30
C ALA A 685 -30.78 31.31 6.83
N ASP A 686 -31.96 31.93 6.83
CA ASP A 686 -33.32 31.35 6.68
C ASP A 686 -33.38 30.12 5.75
N PRO A 687 -33.43 28.88 6.27
CA PRO A 687 -33.46 27.69 5.44
C PRO A 687 -34.82 27.51 4.74
N ASP A 688 -34.83 27.07 3.47
CA ASP A 688 -36.07 26.75 2.73
C ASP A 688 -36.66 25.41 3.23
N TYR A 689 -37.34 25.48 4.36
CA TYR A 689 -38.11 24.36 4.91
C TYR A 689 -39.38 24.13 4.07
N GLN A 690 -39.63 22.88 3.71
CA GLN A 690 -40.83 22.46 2.99
C GLN A 690 -41.50 21.30 3.70
N ILE A 691 -42.84 21.32 3.79
CA ILE A 691 -43.65 20.15 4.10
C ILE A 691 -43.93 19.45 2.78
N LEU A 692 -43.38 18.26 2.62
CA LEU A 692 -43.64 17.40 1.48
C LEU A 692 -44.81 16.47 1.83
N SER A 693 -45.88 16.50 1.04
CA SER A 693 -47.05 15.62 1.14
C SER A 693 -47.26 14.87 -0.18
N LYS A 694 -48.01 13.74 -0.14
CA LYS A 694 -48.35 12.96 -1.34
C LYS A 694 -49.09 13.76 -2.42
N SER A 695 -49.76 14.86 -2.05
CA SER A 695 -50.59 15.65 -2.97
C SER A 695 -50.02 17.03 -3.29
N GLU A 696 -49.33 17.71 -2.35
CA GLU A 696 -48.84 19.08 -2.50
C GLU A 696 -47.59 19.35 -1.63
N ASN A 697 -46.74 20.28 -2.05
CA ASN A 697 -45.57 20.75 -1.27
C ASN A 697 -45.84 22.16 -0.73
N TYR A 698 -45.61 22.39 0.57
CA TYR A 698 -45.84 23.69 1.22
C TYR A 698 -44.52 24.26 1.76
N SER A 699 -44.15 25.49 1.38
CA SER A 699 -43.01 26.20 2.00
C SER A 699 -43.37 26.71 3.40
N ILE A 700 -42.45 26.54 4.35
CA ILE A 700 -42.56 27.00 5.73
C ILE A 700 -41.71 28.26 5.89
N ALA A 701 -42.35 29.41 6.13
CA ALA A 701 -41.64 30.59 6.61
C ALA A 701 -41.45 30.48 8.13
N LEU A 702 -40.21 30.45 8.62
CA LEU A 702 -39.94 30.50 10.05
C LEU A 702 -40.19 31.92 10.55
N ALA A 703 -41.17 32.09 11.44
CA ALA A 703 -41.35 33.36 12.12
C ALA A 703 -40.14 33.62 13.04
N GLN A 704 -39.29 34.59 12.69
CA GLN A 704 -38.26 35.06 13.59
C GLN A 704 -38.93 35.61 14.85
N LYS A 705 -38.65 34.98 16.00
CA LYS A 705 -39.08 35.48 17.29
C LYS A 705 -38.19 36.69 17.61
N GLU A 706 -38.71 37.90 17.40
CA GLU A 706 -38.10 39.12 17.93
C GLU A 706 -37.90 38.94 19.44
N ASN A 707 -36.64 38.97 19.88
CA ASN A 707 -36.25 39.09 21.29
C ASN A 707 -35.53 40.42 21.47
#